data_AF-A0A9D9PVW5-F1
#
_entry.id   AF-A0A9D9PVW5-F1
#
_cell.length_a   1.000
_cell.length_b   1.000
_cell.length_c   1.000
_cell.angle_alpha   90.00
_cell.angle_beta   90.00
_cell.angle_gamma   90.00
#
_symmetry.space_group_name_H-M   'P 1'
#
loop_
_entity.id
_entity.type
_entity.pdbx_description
1 polymer ?
#
loop_
_entity_poly.entity_id
_entity_poly.type
_entity_poly.pdbx_seq_one_letter_code
_entity_poly.pdbx_strand_id
1 'polypeptide(L)'
;MKKKVAVFTNGWNDDYLDFALEGIRKRAAEDNIDIFIFLDYTSYDITEDNTKGELNILNLPDLNDFEGVLLLGNTLNNAGENAILREKVLDAGVPSICLEAELEGINCIRTENINGMRELMEHMVVVHDVKDVFWISGPFDNEESQARYKAVVEIMEKYGLTFDKNKVFEGCWSYKIVEEQLPGVVSKLDKLPDAFICANDSMALATCVVLDKLGIKVPQDVKVTGYDNLRSGNNFSPILASVDRGWEERCYQAMDSLVGLMNGEPDFGDKVFDSKFDLGESCGCSMGNEGIRIQQEARRRSFIMPVERTLFDRHLIEMDNCVAHVKDPDDVHTALTEMWEKSHSYEGDDFFVCLDQSFVDSMGNDENSRSEGYSDTIDIICGMKDGVSVKRHTISRSDMVPYYDNDSKETVIYVFVPLHAGEECIGYFLGKNNHKLITDFYMNSLVRHTASAIERARQNIRLENLNKILAEISVRDELTNLYNRMGYEKIVIPYLDELRHAKSRAIIVVADINRMKVINDHYGHLQGDLAIKIVAEVIKNSVPKSWKAVRYGGDEFVIIGEYDDTEKMLAIKSLMEEKSKHISDDYSLPFKLSVSFGYVIVEPDTTLEYDEYFRMADEAMYEMKQEAHKKDDR
;
A
#
# COMPACT_ATOMS: atom_id res chain seq x y z
N MET A 1 19.86 -1.04 -28.82
CA MET A 1 19.12 -0.92 -27.56
C MET A 1 17.67 -1.16 -27.90
N LYS A 2 17.00 -1.98 -27.09
CA LYS A 2 15.59 -2.29 -27.31
C LYS A 2 14.77 -1.04 -27.02
N LYS A 3 13.79 -0.74 -27.87
CA LYS A 3 12.93 0.43 -27.66
C LYS A 3 11.96 0.15 -26.50
N LYS A 4 11.62 1.20 -25.77
CA LYS A 4 10.72 1.21 -24.61
C LYS A 4 9.58 2.18 -24.88
N VAL A 5 8.37 1.76 -24.57
CA VAL A 5 7.18 2.61 -24.60
C VAL A 5 6.55 2.65 -23.22
N ALA A 6 6.31 3.86 -22.72
CA ALA A 6 5.53 4.07 -21.50
C ALA A 6 4.04 4.11 -21.85
N VAL A 7 3.23 3.37 -21.10
CA VAL A 7 1.78 3.35 -21.23
C VAL A 7 1.17 3.80 -19.90
N PHE A 8 0.30 4.80 -19.92
CA PHE A 8 -0.39 5.27 -18.72
C PHE A 8 -1.87 4.92 -18.79
N THR A 9 -2.42 4.40 -17.70
CA THR A 9 -3.84 4.04 -17.59
C THR A 9 -4.31 3.98 -16.14
N ASN A 10 -5.62 3.96 -15.94
CA ASN A 10 -6.28 3.65 -14.68
C ASN A 10 -7.03 2.30 -14.76
N GLY A 11 -7.15 1.61 -13.63
CA GLY A 11 -7.77 0.28 -13.54
C GLY A 11 -9.29 0.21 -13.38
N TRP A 12 -10.06 1.27 -13.66
CA TRP A 12 -11.53 1.28 -13.43
C TRP A 12 -12.35 0.30 -14.28
N ASN A 13 -11.84 -0.07 -15.46
CA ASN A 13 -12.54 -0.90 -16.44
C ASN A 13 -11.59 -1.96 -17.00
N ASP A 14 -11.37 -3.03 -16.22
CA ASP A 14 -10.43 -4.10 -16.57
C ASP A 14 -10.80 -4.83 -17.89
N ASP A 15 -12.09 -4.87 -18.27
CA ASP A 15 -12.54 -5.41 -19.58
C ASP A 15 -11.93 -4.59 -20.75
N TYR A 16 -11.92 -3.26 -20.66
CA TYR A 16 -11.29 -2.39 -21.66
C TYR A 16 -9.77 -2.56 -21.67
N LEU A 17 -9.16 -2.63 -20.48
CA LEU A 17 -7.71 -2.75 -20.35
C LEU A 17 -7.20 -4.06 -20.96
N ASP A 18 -7.95 -5.16 -20.85
CA ASP A 18 -7.64 -6.43 -21.54
C ASP A 18 -7.50 -6.24 -23.06
N PHE A 19 -8.50 -5.63 -23.71
CA PHE A 19 -8.46 -5.34 -25.14
C PHE A 19 -7.31 -4.40 -25.52
N ALA A 20 -7.08 -3.37 -24.70
CA ALA A 20 -6.02 -2.41 -24.95
C ALA A 20 -4.64 -3.06 -24.92
N LEU A 21 -4.38 -3.87 -23.88
CA LEU A 21 -3.10 -4.57 -23.72
C LEU A 21 -2.87 -5.60 -24.82
N GLU A 22 -3.89 -6.32 -25.27
CA GLU A 22 -3.75 -7.26 -26.38
C GLU A 22 -3.35 -6.55 -27.68
N GLY A 23 -4.02 -5.44 -28.03
CA GLY A 23 -3.71 -4.65 -29.21
C GLY A 23 -2.31 -4.04 -29.19
N ILE A 24 -1.94 -3.41 -28.06
CA ILE A 24 -0.60 -2.83 -27.86
C ILE A 24 0.47 -3.92 -27.95
N ARG A 25 0.28 -5.06 -27.27
CA ARG A 25 1.24 -6.17 -27.26
C ARG A 25 1.45 -6.74 -28.65
N LYS A 26 0.36 -6.99 -29.40
CA LYS A 26 0.43 -7.52 -30.77
C LYS A 26 1.31 -6.66 -31.65
N ARG A 27 1.10 -5.33 -31.63
CA ARG A 27 1.89 -4.41 -32.44
C ARG A 27 3.33 -4.29 -31.94
N ALA A 28 3.54 -4.16 -30.63
CA ALA A 28 4.88 -4.02 -30.04
C ALA A 28 5.77 -5.24 -30.35
N ALA A 29 5.19 -6.44 -30.38
CA ALA A 29 5.88 -7.69 -30.70
C ALA A 29 6.48 -7.72 -32.11
N GLU A 30 5.90 -6.99 -33.07
CA GLU A 30 6.41 -6.93 -34.45
C GLU A 30 7.78 -6.24 -34.53
N ASP A 31 8.05 -5.28 -33.64
CA ASP A 31 9.30 -4.50 -33.60
C ASP A 31 10.16 -4.79 -32.35
N ASN A 32 9.80 -5.82 -31.58
CA ASN A 32 10.44 -6.19 -30.32
C ASN A 32 10.58 -5.01 -29.33
N ILE A 33 9.47 -4.32 -29.06
CA ILE A 33 9.41 -3.13 -28.18
C ILE A 33 8.92 -3.54 -26.79
N ASP A 34 9.62 -3.14 -25.73
CA ASP A 34 9.14 -3.36 -24.36
C ASP A 34 8.10 -2.31 -23.94
N ILE A 35 7.10 -2.77 -23.19
CA ILE A 35 5.95 -1.96 -22.77
C ILE A 35 6.01 -1.80 -21.24
N PHE A 36 5.95 -0.56 -20.77
CA PHE A 36 5.98 -0.20 -19.35
C PHE A 36 4.67 0.48 -18.98
N ILE A 37 3.77 -0.25 -18.32
CA ILE A 37 2.44 0.23 -17.96
C ILE A 37 2.48 0.78 -16.54
N PHE A 38 2.20 2.07 -16.39
CA PHE A 38 1.99 2.73 -15.11
C PHE A 38 0.49 2.81 -14.86
N LEU A 39 0.05 2.03 -13.87
CA LEU A 39 -1.35 1.79 -13.55
C LEU A 39 -1.68 2.33 -12.16
N ASP A 40 -2.67 3.22 -12.09
CA ASP A 40 -3.26 3.68 -10.84
C ASP A 40 -4.71 3.19 -10.69
N TYR A 41 -5.24 3.28 -9.46
CA TYR A 41 -6.61 2.88 -9.11
C TYR A 41 -7.43 4.04 -8.51
N THR A 42 -7.19 5.29 -8.94
CA THR A 42 -7.91 6.50 -8.45
C THR A 42 -9.43 6.42 -8.59
N SER A 43 -9.94 5.54 -9.45
CA SER A 43 -11.37 5.30 -9.66
C SER A 43 -12.04 4.52 -8.53
N TYR A 44 -11.27 3.75 -7.77
CA TYR A 44 -11.74 3.02 -6.58
C TYR A 44 -11.53 3.83 -5.30
N ASP A 45 -10.66 4.83 -5.32
CA ASP A 45 -10.36 5.68 -4.18
C ASP A 45 -11.19 6.95 -4.17
N ILE A 46 -11.82 7.22 -3.02
CA ILE A 46 -12.73 8.36 -2.86
C ILE A 46 -12.18 9.42 -1.90
N THR A 47 -10.99 9.22 -1.36
CA THR A 47 -10.35 10.15 -0.41
C THR A 47 -9.17 10.86 -1.06
N GLU A 48 -9.00 12.13 -0.73
CA GLU A 48 -7.92 12.97 -1.28
C GLU A 48 -6.54 12.36 -1.01
N ASP A 49 -6.33 11.80 0.18
CA ASP A 49 -5.05 11.20 0.57
C ASP A 49 -4.71 9.98 -0.29
N ASN A 50 -5.63 9.02 -0.43
CA ASN A 50 -5.40 7.87 -1.30
C ASN A 50 -5.20 8.28 -2.76
N THR A 51 -5.94 9.28 -3.26
CA THR A 51 -5.75 9.79 -4.62
C THR A 51 -4.31 10.29 -4.82
N LYS A 52 -3.73 11.00 -3.84
CA LYS A 52 -2.32 11.42 -3.89
C LYS A 52 -1.37 10.22 -3.91
N GLY A 53 -1.63 9.22 -3.07
CA GLY A 53 -0.86 7.97 -3.02
C GLY A 53 -0.86 7.21 -4.35
N GLU A 54 -2.02 7.09 -5.00
CA GLU A 54 -2.19 6.47 -6.32
C GLU A 54 -1.44 7.25 -7.42
N LEU A 55 -1.61 8.57 -7.47
CA LEU A 55 -1.00 9.42 -8.51
C LEU A 55 0.54 9.46 -8.45
N ASN A 56 1.15 9.05 -7.33
CA ASN A 56 2.61 8.98 -7.25
C ASN A 56 3.23 8.10 -8.32
N ILE A 57 2.53 7.06 -8.81
CA ILE A 57 3.05 6.19 -9.87
C ILE A 57 3.41 6.96 -11.14
N LEU A 58 2.74 8.09 -11.41
CA LEU A 58 3.01 8.96 -12.55
C LEU A 58 4.35 9.69 -12.42
N ASN A 59 4.94 9.75 -11.23
CA ASN A 59 6.23 10.37 -10.91
C ASN A 59 7.40 9.38 -10.92
N LEU A 60 7.13 8.07 -11.05
CA LEU A 60 8.17 7.05 -11.08
C LEU A 60 9.07 7.18 -12.33
N PRO A 61 8.54 7.19 -13.57
CA PRO A 61 9.38 7.23 -14.77
C PRO A 61 9.94 8.62 -15.05
N ASP A 62 11.19 8.67 -15.53
CA ASP A 62 11.66 9.78 -16.36
C ASP A 62 11.25 9.50 -17.82
N LEU A 63 10.40 10.34 -18.39
CA LEU A 63 9.88 10.12 -19.74
C LEU A 63 10.99 10.17 -20.81
N ASN A 64 12.13 10.80 -20.53
CA ASN A 64 13.27 10.83 -21.45
C ASN A 64 13.94 9.47 -21.64
N ASP A 65 13.67 8.49 -20.76
CA ASP A 65 14.16 7.11 -20.87
C ASP A 65 13.31 6.24 -21.83
N PHE A 66 12.27 6.82 -22.43
CA PHE A 66 11.33 6.14 -23.33
C PHE A 66 11.36 6.76 -24.72
N GLU A 67 11.25 5.93 -25.76
CA GLU A 67 11.15 6.43 -27.13
C GLU A 67 9.74 6.89 -27.50
N GLY A 68 8.71 6.43 -26.77
CA GLY A 68 7.32 6.82 -27.02
C GLY A 68 6.43 6.69 -25.78
N VAL A 69 5.35 7.47 -25.76
CA VAL A 69 4.33 7.46 -24.69
C VAL A 69 2.94 7.22 -25.27
N LEU A 70 2.19 6.29 -24.68
CA LEU A 70 0.79 6.03 -25.00
C LEU A 70 -0.09 6.32 -23.77
N LEU A 71 -1.10 7.16 -23.94
CA LEU A 71 -2.05 7.52 -22.88
C LEU A 71 -3.40 6.86 -23.17
N LEU A 72 -3.92 6.03 -22.26
CA LEU A 72 -5.29 5.52 -22.36
C LEU A 72 -6.26 6.58 -21.79
N GLY A 73 -6.47 7.65 -22.55
CA GLY A 73 -7.08 8.89 -22.08
C GLY A 73 -8.50 8.76 -21.53
N ASN A 74 -9.30 7.82 -22.03
CA ASN A 74 -10.63 7.50 -21.49
C ASN A 74 -10.61 6.89 -20.08
N THR A 75 -9.48 6.34 -19.63
CA THR A 75 -9.33 5.82 -18.25
C THR A 75 -8.75 6.87 -17.30
N LEU A 76 -8.04 7.86 -17.83
CA LEU A 76 -7.24 8.85 -17.09
C LEU A 76 -8.00 10.15 -16.76
N ASN A 77 -9.30 10.07 -16.48
CA ASN A 77 -10.20 11.21 -16.30
C ASN A 77 -10.81 11.33 -14.88
N ASN A 78 -10.26 10.63 -13.89
CA ASN A 78 -10.84 10.56 -12.55
C ASN A 78 -10.25 11.58 -11.58
N ALA A 79 -8.92 11.75 -11.58
CA ALA A 79 -8.18 12.58 -10.63
C ALA A 79 -7.32 13.67 -11.29
N GLY A 80 -7.50 13.91 -12.59
CA GLY A 80 -6.73 14.91 -13.34
C GLY A 80 -5.47 14.36 -14.02
N GLU A 81 -5.37 13.04 -14.11
CA GLU A 81 -4.24 12.30 -14.70
C GLU A 81 -3.91 12.81 -16.11
N ASN A 82 -4.93 12.97 -16.97
CA ASN A 82 -4.77 13.50 -18.33
C ASN A 82 -4.07 14.87 -18.36
N ALA A 83 -4.38 15.77 -17.43
CA ALA A 83 -3.76 17.10 -17.38
C ALA A 83 -2.29 17.02 -16.95
N ILE A 84 -2.02 16.23 -15.90
CA ILE A 84 -0.66 15.99 -15.37
C ILE A 84 0.22 15.35 -16.44
N LEU A 85 -0.28 14.29 -17.09
CA LEU A 85 0.48 13.54 -18.09
C LEU A 85 0.71 14.35 -19.36
N ARG A 86 -0.26 15.16 -19.78
CA ARG A 86 -0.08 16.08 -20.91
C ARG A 86 1.09 17.03 -20.69
N GLU A 87 1.15 17.68 -19.53
CA GLU A 87 2.24 18.61 -19.19
C GLU A 87 3.60 17.90 -19.25
N LYS A 88 3.72 16.75 -18.56
CA LYS A 88 4.96 15.96 -18.54
C LYS A 88 5.42 15.50 -19.91
N VAL A 89 4.50 15.03 -20.75
CA VAL A 89 4.81 14.54 -22.10
C VAL A 89 5.30 15.68 -22.99
N LEU A 90 4.63 16.84 -22.94
CA LEU A 90 5.03 18.01 -23.72
C LEU A 90 6.38 18.57 -23.26
N ASP A 91 6.63 18.60 -21.95
CA ASP A 91 7.91 19.06 -21.39
C ASP A 91 9.07 18.13 -21.77
N ALA A 92 8.85 16.81 -21.80
CA ALA A 92 9.84 15.84 -22.23
C ALA A 92 10.07 15.85 -23.76
N GLY A 93 9.08 16.29 -24.54
CA GLY A 93 9.15 16.33 -26.01
C GLY A 93 9.20 14.94 -26.67
N VAL A 94 8.65 13.93 -26.00
CA VAL A 94 8.67 12.52 -26.45
C VAL A 94 7.47 12.26 -27.37
N PRO A 95 7.65 11.50 -28.48
CA PRO A 95 6.54 11.06 -29.31
C PRO A 95 5.40 10.48 -28.49
N SER A 96 4.17 10.94 -28.73
CA SER A 96 3.04 10.56 -27.89
C SER A 96 1.73 10.47 -28.64
N ILE A 97 0.87 9.56 -28.17
CA ILE A 97 -0.50 9.39 -28.63
C ILE A 97 -1.42 9.24 -27.43
N CYS A 98 -2.58 9.88 -27.49
CA CYS A 98 -3.67 9.69 -26.55
C CYS A 98 -4.83 8.93 -27.22
N LEU A 99 -5.36 7.94 -26.52
CA LEU A 99 -6.53 7.18 -26.95
C LEU A 99 -7.80 7.76 -26.32
N GLU A 100 -8.82 7.96 -27.14
CA GLU A 100 -10.19 8.30 -26.73
C GLU A 100 -10.36 9.62 -25.94
N ALA A 101 -9.30 10.41 -25.73
CA ALA A 101 -9.37 11.75 -25.15
C ALA A 101 -8.52 12.74 -25.96
N GLU A 102 -9.08 13.90 -26.26
CA GLU A 102 -8.37 14.97 -26.97
C GLU A 102 -7.53 15.78 -25.97
N LEU A 103 -6.21 15.78 -26.14
CA LEU A 103 -5.25 16.54 -25.34
C LEU A 103 -4.47 17.47 -26.26
N GLU A 104 -4.57 18.78 -26.04
CA GLU A 104 -3.95 19.77 -26.94
C GLU A 104 -2.44 19.49 -27.12
N GLY A 105 -1.96 19.36 -28.35
CA GLY A 105 -0.54 19.09 -28.64
C GLY A 105 -0.12 17.62 -28.54
N ILE A 106 -1.05 16.69 -28.28
CA ILE A 106 -0.82 15.24 -28.36
C ILE A 106 -1.83 14.65 -29.34
N ASN A 107 -1.36 13.81 -30.26
CA ASN A 107 -2.22 13.20 -31.27
C ASN A 107 -3.25 12.27 -30.65
N CYS A 108 -4.52 12.42 -31.06
CA CYS A 108 -5.61 11.58 -30.56
C CYS A 108 -6.04 10.53 -31.58
N ILE A 109 -6.20 9.29 -31.13
CA ILE A 109 -6.92 8.25 -31.87
C ILE A 109 -8.20 7.92 -31.11
N ARG A 110 -9.34 8.03 -31.79
CA ARG A 110 -10.65 7.79 -31.19
C ARG A 110 -11.61 7.06 -32.12
N THR A 111 -12.62 6.43 -31.54
CA THR A 111 -13.77 5.89 -32.28
C THR A 111 -14.95 6.85 -32.20
N GLU A 112 -15.69 7.01 -33.30
CA GLU A 112 -16.94 7.76 -33.32
C GLU A 112 -18.09 6.97 -32.65
N ASN A 113 -19.13 7.69 -32.23
CA ASN A 113 -20.19 7.15 -31.38
C ASN A 113 -21.53 6.85 -32.09
N ILE A 114 -21.61 7.04 -33.41
CA ILE A 114 -22.86 7.24 -34.14
C ILE A 114 -23.09 6.18 -35.22
N ASN A 115 -22.09 5.82 -36.02
CA ASN A 115 -22.29 4.96 -37.19
C ASN A 115 -22.72 3.55 -36.78
N GLY A 116 -22.08 2.95 -35.78
CA GLY A 116 -22.50 1.68 -35.22
C GLY A 116 -23.90 1.73 -34.58
N MET A 117 -24.26 2.85 -33.93
CA MET A 117 -25.64 3.03 -33.43
C MET A 117 -26.67 3.10 -34.56
N ARG A 118 -26.33 3.75 -35.68
CA ARG A 118 -27.20 3.81 -36.85
C ARG A 118 -27.37 2.43 -37.47
N GLU A 119 -26.28 1.69 -37.67
CA GLU A 119 -26.32 0.31 -38.17
C GLU A 119 -27.16 -0.60 -37.28
N LEU A 120 -26.96 -0.50 -35.96
CA LEU A 120 -27.75 -1.23 -34.95
C LEU A 120 -29.24 -0.91 -35.11
N MET A 121 -29.60 0.38 -35.10
CA MET A 121 -31.00 0.77 -35.16
C MET A 121 -31.66 0.46 -36.50
N GLU A 122 -30.93 0.60 -37.61
CA GLU A 122 -31.40 0.17 -38.93
C GLU A 122 -31.66 -1.33 -38.95
N HIS A 123 -30.77 -2.13 -38.35
CA HIS A 123 -30.98 -3.57 -38.21
C HIS A 123 -32.23 -3.87 -37.38
N MET A 124 -32.42 -3.21 -36.24
CA MET A 124 -33.60 -3.43 -35.38
C MET A 124 -34.90 -3.11 -36.11
N VAL A 125 -34.98 -2.00 -36.84
CA VAL A 125 -36.18 -1.60 -37.56
C VAL A 125 -36.43 -2.48 -38.79
N VAL A 126 -35.40 -2.74 -39.60
CA VAL A 126 -35.56 -3.40 -40.91
C VAL A 126 -35.61 -4.92 -40.80
N VAL A 127 -34.73 -5.52 -39.99
CA VAL A 127 -34.60 -6.98 -39.88
C VAL A 127 -35.57 -7.55 -38.85
N HIS A 128 -35.76 -6.82 -37.74
CA HIS A 128 -36.54 -7.29 -36.60
C HIS A 128 -37.93 -6.65 -36.47
N ASP A 129 -38.32 -5.78 -37.41
CA ASP A 129 -39.61 -5.05 -37.44
C ASP A 129 -39.91 -4.30 -36.13
N VAL A 130 -38.86 -3.78 -35.47
CA VAL A 130 -38.99 -3.00 -34.23
C VAL A 130 -39.63 -1.66 -34.53
N LYS A 131 -40.73 -1.36 -33.83
CA LYS A 131 -41.51 -0.12 -33.99
C LYS A 131 -41.60 0.68 -32.70
N ASP A 132 -41.60 -0.02 -31.57
CA ASP A 132 -41.70 0.55 -30.24
C ASP A 132 -40.41 0.33 -29.45
N VAL A 133 -39.70 1.42 -29.15
CA VAL A 133 -38.37 1.40 -28.54
C VAL A 133 -38.42 2.03 -27.16
N PHE A 134 -37.70 1.43 -26.21
CA PHE A 134 -37.42 2.02 -24.91
C PHE A 134 -35.92 2.29 -24.79
N TRP A 135 -35.55 3.56 -24.60
CA TRP A 135 -34.15 3.98 -24.52
C TRP A 135 -33.66 3.96 -23.07
N ILE A 136 -32.55 3.25 -22.83
CA ILE A 136 -31.83 3.25 -21.55
C ILE A 136 -30.56 4.08 -21.76
N SER A 137 -30.61 5.32 -21.30
CA SER A 137 -29.61 6.36 -21.51
C SER A 137 -28.42 6.23 -20.56
N GLY A 138 -27.28 6.81 -20.91
CA GLY A 138 -26.32 7.30 -19.89
C GLY A 138 -26.85 8.58 -19.22
N PRO A 139 -26.01 9.28 -18.42
CA PRO A 139 -26.36 10.57 -17.83
C PRO A 139 -26.87 11.54 -18.90
N PHE A 140 -27.90 12.33 -18.59
CA PHE A 140 -28.51 13.20 -19.60
C PHE A 140 -27.62 14.35 -20.04
N ASP A 141 -26.66 14.77 -19.23
CA ASP A 141 -25.69 15.81 -19.56
C ASP A 141 -24.46 15.29 -20.33
N ASN A 142 -24.35 13.97 -20.52
CA ASN A 142 -23.23 13.38 -21.25
C ASN A 142 -23.42 13.46 -22.78
N GLU A 143 -22.43 14.03 -23.47
CA GLU A 143 -22.48 14.24 -24.92
C GLU A 143 -22.52 12.95 -25.74
N GLU A 144 -21.80 11.89 -25.34
CA GLU A 144 -21.83 10.60 -26.05
C GLU A 144 -23.23 9.97 -25.96
N SER A 145 -23.82 9.97 -24.77
CA SER A 145 -25.17 9.47 -24.51
C SER A 145 -26.20 10.20 -25.37
N GLN A 146 -26.12 11.53 -25.44
CA GLN A 146 -26.99 12.35 -26.27
C GLN A 146 -26.80 12.07 -27.77
N ALA A 147 -25.56 11.90 -28.24
CA ALA A 147 -25.27 11.58 -29.63
C ALA A 147 -25.86 10.22 -30.03
N ARG A 148 -25.71 9.20 -29.18
CA ARG A 148 -26.32 7.87 -29.38
C ARG A 148 -27.84 7.94 -29.39
N TYR A 149 -28.45 8.66 -28.44
CA TYR A 149 -29.91 8.88 -28.41
C TYR A 149 -30.42 9.54 -29.69
N LYS A 150 -29.72 10.58 -30.16
CA LYS A 150 -30.07 11.27 -31.40
C LYS A 150 -30.04 10.33 -32.60
N ALA A 151 -29.03 9.46 -32.69
CA ALA A 151 -28.95 8.45 -33.74
C ALA A 151 -30.16 7.49 -33.74
N VAL A 152 -30.61 7.07 -32.55
CA VAL A 152 -31.83 6.25 -32.40
C VAL A 152 -33.05 6.96 -32.96
N VAL A 153 -33.28 8.21 -32.55
CA VAL A 153 -34.44 9.00 -33.01
C VAL A 153 -34.38 9.25 -34.52
N GLU A 154 -33.22 9.64 -35.06
CA GLU A 154 -33.01 9.88 -36.49
C GLU A 154 -33.37 8.66 -37.34
N ILE A 155 -32.94 7.46 -36.93
CA ILE A 155 -33.26 6.23 -37.66
C ILE A 155 -34.75 5.89 -37.56
N MET A 156 -35.39 6.04 -36.39
CA MET A 156 -36.83 5.82 -36.29
C MET A 156 -37.61 6.76 -37.22
N GLU A 157 -37.28 8.04 -37.24
CA GLU A 157 -37.91 9.03 -38.11
C GLU A 157 -37.67 8.73 -39.60
N LYS A 158 -36.47 8.30 -39.97
CA LYS A 158 -36.12 7.87 -41.34
C LYS A 158 -37.04 6.77 -41.87
N TYR A 159 -37.50 5.87 -41.01
CA TYR A 159 -38.42 4.78 -41.36
C TYR A 159 -39.90 5.11 -41.06
N GLY A 160 -40.23 6.39 -40.80
CA GLY A 160 -41.60 6.84 -40.56
C GLY A 160 -42.18 6.43 -39.21
N LEU A 161 -41.32 6.08 -38.25
CA LEU A 161 -41.70 5.76 -36.87
C LEU A 161 -41.55 7.01 -35.99
N THR A 162 -42.33 7.08 -34.92
CA THR A 162 -42.24 8.17 -33.93
C THR A 162 -41.70 7.61 -32.61
N PHE A 163 -40.64 8.21 -32.08
CA PHE A 163 -40.13 7.87 -30.76
C PHE A 163 -40.98 8.51 -29.66
N ASP A 164 -41.45 7.71 -28.70
CA ASP A 164 -42.15 8.22 -27.52
C ASP A 164 -41.15 8.78 -26.51
N LYS A 165 -41.16 10.10 -26.32
CA LYS A 165 -40.25 10.80 -25.40
C LYS A 165 -40.41 10.39 -23.93
N ASN A 166 -41.50 9.71 -23.57
CA ASN A 166 -41.69 9.17 -22.22
C ASN A 166 -41.01 7.81 -22.01
N LYS A 167 -40.54 7.15 -23.07
CA LYS A 167 -39.85 5.85 -23.01
C LYS A 167 -38.34 6.00 -22.94
N VAL A 168 -37.91 6.79 -21.95
CA VAL A 168 -36.51 7.07 -21.67
C VAL A 168 -36.25 6.79 -20.19
N PHE A 169 -35.18 6.06 -19.92
CA PHE A 169 -34.63 5.83 -18.59
C PHE A 169 -33.27 6.50 -18.49
N GLU A 170 -33.09 7.37 -17.49
CA GLU A 170 -31.79 7.97 -17.20
C GLU A 170 -30.91 6.98 -16.43
N GLY A 171 -29.79 6.58 -17.03
CA GLY A 171 -28.79 5.73 -16.40
C GLY A 171 -27.54 6.51 -16.02
N CYS A 172 -26.56 5.80 -15.46
CA CYS A 172 -25.27 6.35 -15.06
C CYS A 172 -24.10 5.44 -15.47
N TRP A 173 -24.24 4.79 -16.63
CA TRP A 173 -23.29 3.77 -17.15
C TRP A 173 -23.15 2.52 -16.27
N SER A 174 -23.88 2.44 -15.16
CA SER A 174 -23.75 1.40 -14.14
C SER A 174 -24.86 0.37 -14.22
N TYR A 175 -24.48 -0.87 -13.94
CA TYR A 175 -25.41 -1.98 -13.71
C TYR A 175 -26.42 -1.68 -12.58
N LYS A 176 -25.97 -0.99 -11.53
CA LYS A 176 -26.72 -0.83 -10.26
C LYS A 176 -28.02 -0.05 -10.42
N ILE A 177 -28.00 1.07 -11.13
CA ILE A 177 -29.19 1.93 -11.29
C ILE A 177 -30.30 1.20 -12.05
N VAL A 178 -29.93 0.39 -13.04
CA VAL A 178 -30.87 -0.43 -13.82
C VAL A 178 -31.50 -1.48 -12.91
N GLU A 179 -30.70 -2.19 -12.12
CA GLU A 179 -31.22 -3.20 -11.18
C GLU A 179 -32.19 -2.61 -10.14
N GLU A 180 -31.87 -1.43 -9.58
CA GLU A 180 -32.66 -0.80 -8.54
C GLU A 180 -33.97 -0.18 -9.05
N GLN A 181 -33.96 0.42 -10.24
CA GLN A 181 -35.05 1.29 -10.69
C GLN A 181 -35.86 0.73 -11.87
N LEU A 182 -35.23 -0.01 -12.80
CA LEU A 182 -35.90 -0.52 -13.98
C LEU A 182 -37.12 -1.44 -13.65
N PRO A 183 -37.11 -2.28 -12.60
CA PRO A 183 -38.30 -3.08 -12.26
C PRO A 183 -39.56 -2.24 -11.99
N GLY A 184 -39.39 -1.08 -11.35
CA GLY A 184 -40.47 -0.14 -11.07
C GLY A 184 -40.96 0.61 -12.29
N VAL A 185 -40.12 0.73 -13.32
CA VAL A 185 -40.48 1.34 -14.62
C VAL A 185 -41.22 0.31 -15.48
N VAL A 186 -40.67 -0.90 -15.63
CA VAL A 186 -41.26 -1.97 -16.44
C VAL A 186 -42.65 -2.36 -15.94
N SER A 187 -42.86 -2.43 -14.62
CA SER A 187 -44.17 -2.74 -14.03
C SER A 187 -45.27 -1.70 -14.28
N LYS A 188 -44.90 -0.49 -14.70
CA LYS A 188 -45.85 0.60 -15.04
C LYS A 188 -46.14 0.68 -16.54
N LEU A 189 -45.48 -0.13 -17.36
CA LEU A 189 -45.72 -0.15 -18.80
C LEU A 189 -47.03 -0.86 -19.11
N ASP A 190 -47.92 -0.20 -19.85
CA ASP A 190 -49.17 -0.81 -20.32
C ASP A 190 -48.90 -1.98 -21.29
N LYS A 191 -47.82 -1.88 -22.06
CA LYS A 191 -47.34 -2.89 -23.00
C LYS A 191 -45.81 -2.85 -23.02
N LEU A 192 -45.18 -4.02 -23.11
CA LEU A 192 -43.74 -4.12 -23.35
C LEU A 192 -43.37 -3.48 -24.71
N PRO A 193 -42.24 -2.76 -24.77
CA PRO A 193 -41.67 -2.30 -26.03
C PRO A 193 -41.21 -3.50 -26.87
N ASP A 194 -40.96 -3.29 -28.16
CA ASP A 194 -40.37 -4.33 -29.01
C ASP A 194 -38.87 -4.52 -28.70
N ALA A 195 -38.20 -3.46 -28.24
CA ALA A 195 -36.80 -3.49 -27.84
C ALA A 195 -36.45 -2.46 -26.74
N PHE A 196 -35.55 -2.86 -25.84
CA PHE A 196 -34.75 -1.94 -25.03
C PHE A 196 -33.41 -1.69 -25.71
N ILE A 197 -33.12 -0.43 -26.03
CA ILE A 197 -31.86 -0.01 -26.65
C ILE A 197 -31.07 0.72 -25.57
N CYS A 198 -29.93 0.16 -25.18
CA CYS A 198 -29.12 0.67 -24.08
C CYS A 198 -27.89 1.40 -24.58
N ALA A 199 -27.52 2.47 -23.89
CA ALA A 199 -26.38 3.30 -24.26
C ALA A 199 -25.02 2.62 -24.01
N ASN A 200 -24.95 1.55 -23.21
CA ASN A 200 -23.77 0.72 -23.02
C ASN A 200 -24.12 -0.73 -22.66
N ASP A 201 -23.13 -1.61 -22.73
CA ASP A 201 -23.28 -3.04 -22.45
C ASP A 201 -23.56 -3.33 -20.98
N SER A 202 -22.95 -2.60 -20.04
CA SER A 202 -23.18 -2.82 -18.60
C SER A 202 -24.66 -2.65 -18.22
N MET A 203 -25.32 -1.61 -18.74
CA MET A 203 -26.75 -1.38 -18.54
C MET A 203 -27.62 -2.35 -19.35
N ALA A 204 -27.17 -2.78 -20.53
CA ALA A 204 -27.86 -3.79 -21.34
C ALA A 204 -27.89 -5.16 -20.64
N LEU A 205 -26.75 -5.61 -20.10
CA LEU A 205 -26.64 -6.82 -19.32
C LEU A 205 -27.52 -6.77 -18.07
N ALA A 206 -27.50 -5.63 -17.35
CA ALA A 206 -28.39 -5.40 -16.22
C ALA A 206 -29.87 -5.48 -16.61
N THR A 207 -30.22 -4.92 -17.77
CA THR A 207 -31.57 -4.96 -18.33
C THR A 207 -32.00 -6.39 -18.61
N CYS A 208 -31.16 -7.21 -19.26
CA CYS A 208 -31.43 -8.63 -19.48
C CYS A 208 -31.70 -9.37 -18.16
N VAL A 209 -30.86 -9.16 -17.13
CA VAL A 209 -31.02 -9.81 -15.83
C VAL A 209 -32.30 -9.37 -15.11
N VAL A 210 -32.61 -8.06 -15.15
CA VAL A 210 -33.84 -7.53 -14.54
C VAL A 210 -35.08 -8.10 -15.23
N LEU A 211 -35.10 -8.15 -16.56
CA LEU A 211 -36.22 -8.69 -17.32
C LEU A 211 -36.42 -10.18 -17.02
N ASP A 212 -35.34 -10.97 -16.94
CA ASP A 212 -35.41 -12.39 -16.55
C ASP A 212 -36.00 -12.58 -15.13
N LYS A 213 -35.58 -11.75 -14.16
CA LYS A 213 -36.17 -11.73 -12.80
C LYS A 213 -37.66 -11.42 -12.79
N LEU A 214 -38.14 -10.65 -13.77
CA LEU A 214 -39.57 -10.34 -13.97
C LEU A 214 -40.31 -11.40 -14.81
N GLY A 215 -39.61 -12.47 -15.23
CA GLY A 215 -40.16 -13.53 -16.07
C GLY A 215 -40.31 -13.15 -17.55
N ILE A 216 -39.66 -12.07 -18.00
CA ILE A 216 -39.66 -11.58 -19.38
C ILE A 216 -38.39 -12.08 -20.06
N LYS A 217 -38.55 -12.84 -21.15
CA LYS A 217 -37.43 -13.48 -21.84
C LYS A 217 -36.83 -12.60 -22.92
N VAL A 218 -35.51 -12.52 -22.92
CA VAL A 218 -34.72 -11.91 -24.00
C VAL A 218 -34.11 -13.05 -24.84
N PRO A 219 -34.28 -13.06 -26.18
CA PRO A 219 -34.98 -12.09 -27.04
C PRO A 219 -36.49 -12.38 -27.27
N GLN A 220 -37.08 -13.44 -26.70
CA GLN A 220 -38.38 -13.97 -27.16
C GLN A 220 -39.56 -13.04 -26.89
N ASP A 221 -39.58 -12.38 -25.74
CA ASP A 221 -40.65 -11.44 -25.35
C ASP A 221 -40.27 -10.00 -25.70
N VAL A 222 -38.98 -9.66 -25.55
CA VAL A 222 -38.42 -8.34 -25.88
C VAL A 222 -36.96 -8.46 -26.27
N LYS A 223 -36.49 -7.58 -27.16
CA LYS A 223 -35.08 -7.52 -27.56
C LYS A 223 -34.29 -6.56 -26.68
N VAL A 224 -33.00 -6.82 -26.51
CA VAL A 224 -32.10 -5.91 -25.79
C VAL A 224 -30.82 -5.73 -26.59
N THR A 225 -30.34 -4.50 -26.71
CA THR A 225 -29.03 -4.19 -27.32
C THR A 225 -28.20 -3.29 -26.43
N GLY A 226 -26.88 -3.33 -26.61
CA GLY A 226 -25.92 -2.49 -25.90
C GLY A 226 -25.00 -1.70 -26.84
N TYR A 227 -23.89 -1.26 -26.28
CA TYR A 227 -22.80 -0.51 -26.91
C TYR A 227 -21.50 -0.84 -26.16
N ASP A 228 -20.37 -0.86 -26.86
CA ASP A 228 -18.99 -1.14 -26.38
C ASP A 228 -18.47 -2.57 -26.66
N ASN A 229 -19.32 -3.54 -27.02
CA ASN A 229 -18.96 -4.94 -27.28
C ASN A 229 -18.02 -5.55 -26.21
N LEU A 230 -18.37 -5.36 -24.95
CA LEU A 230 -17.57 -5.82 -23.81
C LEU A 230 -17.45 -7.34 -23.79
N ARG A 231 -16.35 -7.84 -23.23
CA ARG A 231 -16.13 -9.28 -23.06
C ARG A 231 -17.21 -9.94 -22.21
N SER A 232 -17.70 -9.23 -21.20
CA SER A 232 -18.87 -9.62 -20.40
C SER A 232 -20.14 -9.82 -21.25
N GLY A 233 -20.36 -9.01 -22.29
CA GLY A 233 -21.45 -9.15 -23.27
C GLY A 233 -21.35 -10.42 -24.11
N ASN A 234 -20.13 -10.73 -24.56
CA ASN A 234 -19.80 -11.92 -25.35
C ASN A 234 -19.89 -13.22 -24.54
N ASN A 235 -19.63 -13.15 -23.24
CA ASN A 235 -19.73 -14.28 -22.31
C ASN A 235 -21.17 -14.53 -21.81
N PHE A 236 -22.08 -13.60 -22.05
CA PHE A 236 -23.46 -13.66 -21.55
C PHE A 236 -24.34 -14.65 -22.35
N SER A 237 -25.47 -15.03 -21.77
CA SER A 237 -26.47 -15.87 -22.43
C SER A 237 -27.85 -15.24 -22.25
N PRO A 238 -28.50 -14.74 -23.32
CA PRO A 238 -28.05 -14.72 -24.72
C PRO A 238 -26.82 -13.83 -24.95
N ILE A 239 -25.98 -14.10 -25.96
CA ILE A 239 -24.91 -13.15 -26.34
C ILE A 239 -25.54 -11.79 -26.68
N LEU A 240 -24.97 -10.72 -26.15
CA LEU A 240 -25.50 -9.37 -26.32
C LEU A 240 -25.23 -8.86 -27.75
N ALA A 241 -26.26 -8.36 -28.42
CA ALA A 241 -26.12 -7.59 -29.64
C ALA A 241 -25.66 -6.17 -29.27
N SER A 242 -24.53 -5.73 -29.80
CA SER A 242 -23.84 -4.52 -29.33
C SER A 242 -23.14 -3.80 -30.47
N VAL A 243 -22.67 -2.58 -30.21
CA VAL A 243 -21.79 -1.85 -31.12
C VAL A 243 -20.35 -2.06 -30.71
N ASP A 244 -19.54 -2.57 -31.63
CA ASP A 244 -18.10 -2.69 -31.49
C ASP A 244 -17.41 -1.37 -31.86
N ARG A 245 -16.62 -0.85 -30.91
CA ARG A 245 -15.77 0.33 -31.10
C ARG A 245 -14.37 -0.04 -31.62
N GLY A 246 -14.07 -1.33 -31.74
CA GLY A 246 -12.81 -1.88 -32.20
C GLY A 246 -11.67 -1.66 -31.20
N TRP A 247 -11.92 -1.78 -29.89
CA TRP A 247 -10.96 -1.43 -28.82
C TRP A 247 -9.55 -1.97 -29.06
N GLU A 248 -9.42 -3.28 -29.33
CA GLU A 248 -8.14 -3.93 -29.58
C GLU A 248 -7.45 -3.36 -30.83
N GLU A 249 -8.20 -3.23 -31.93
CA GLU A 249 -7.70 -2.68 -33.20
C GLU A 249 -7.29 -1.21 -33.06
N ARG A 250 -8.05 -0.39 -32.32
CA ARG A 250 -7.70 1.02 -32.05
C ARG A 250 -6.36 1.10 -31.31
N CYS A 251 -6.17 0.24 -30.32
CA CYS A 251 -4.93 0.20 -29.53
C CYS A 251 -3.74 -0.31 -30.35
N TYR A 252 -3.94 -1.29 -31.23
CA TYR A 252 -2.94 -1.71 -32.22
C TYR A 252 -2.53 -0.54 -33.13
N GLN A 253 -3.51 0.17 -33.70
CA GLN A 253 -3.25 1.29 -34.60
C GLN A 253 -2.63 2.51 -33.91
N ALA A 254 -2.92 2.71 -32.63
CA ALA A 254 -2.26 3.72 -31.82
C ALA A 254 -0.80 3.37 -31.56
N MET A 255 -0.51 2.12 -31.18
CA MET A 255 0.87 1.67 -31.07
C MET A 255 1.61 1.76 -32.41
N ASP A 256 0.96 1.42 -33.53
CA ASP A 256 1.56 1.51 -34.87
C ASP A 256 1.88 2.95 -35.26
N SER A 257 0.93 3.85 -35.06
CA SER A 257 1.13 5.29 -35.30
C SER A 257 2.22 5.87 -34.39
N LEU A 258 2.31 5.41 -33.13
CA LEU A 258 3.36 5.82 -32.20
C LEU A 258 4.73 5.37 -32.70
N VAL A 259 4.85 4.13 -33.17
CA VAL A 259 6.09 3.62 -33.78
C VAL A 259 6.48 4.43 -35.01
N GLY A 260 5.52 4.85 -35.83
CA GLY A 260 5.76 5.80 -36.93
C GLY A 260 6.40 7.10 -36.43
N LEU A 261 5.81 7.75 -35.43
CA LEU A 261 6.34 8.98 -34.83
C LEU A 261 7.74 8.77 -34.22
N MET A 262 7.95 7.65 -33.52
CA MET A 262 9.26 7.25 -32.97
C MET A 262 10.34 7.09 -34.05
N ASN A 263 9.94 6.76 -35.28
CA ASN A 263 10.82 6.62 -36.43
C ASN A 263 10.97 7.93 -37.24
N GLY A 264 10.36 9.03 -36.78
CA GLY A 264 10.45 10.34 -37.41
C GLY A 264 9.43 10.59 -38.53
N GLU A 265 8.35 9.80 -38.59
CA GLU A 265 7.21 10.13 -39.44
C GLU A 265 6.57 11.46 -39.01
N PRO A 266 6.00 12.22 -39.96
CA PRO A 266 5.38 13.50 -39.62
C PRO A 266 4.16 13.30 -38.74
N ASP A 267 3.88 14.33 -37.95
CA ASP A 267 2.63 14.46 -37.23
C ASP A 267 1.42 14.28 -38.19
N PHE A 268 0.48 13.42 -37.79
CA PHE A 268 -0.72 13.08 -38.54
C PHE A 268 -2.01 13.71 -37.96
N GLY A 269 -1.93 14.42 -36.83
CA GLY A 269 -3.07 14.97 -36.11
C GLY A 269 -4.06 13.92 -35.59
N ASP A 270 -5.30 14.31 -35.36
CA ASP A 270 -6.31 13.41 -34.80
C ASP A 270 -6.91 12.47 -35.85
N LYS A 271 -7.11 11.20 -35.47
CA LYS A 271 -7.79 10.19 -36.29
C LYS A 271 -9.05 9.71 -35.60
N VAL A 272 -10.14 9.67 -36.37
CA VAL A 272 -11.45 9.19 -35.92
C VAL A 272 -11.85 7.99 -36.78
N PHE A 273 -12.25 6.89 -36.13
CA PHE A 273 -12.61 5.64 -36.78
C PHE A 273 -14.07 5.28 -36.55
N ASP A 274 -14.68 4.61 -37.53
CA ASP A 274 -16.08 4.18 -37.46
C ASP A 274 -16.30 3.04 -36.46
N SER A 275 -17.34 3.18 -35.64
CA SER A 275 -17.92 2.08 -34.87
C SER A 275 -18.81 1.21 -35.76
N LYS A 276 -19.02 -0.05 -35.38
CA LYS A 276 -19.77 -1.03 -36.19
C LYS A 276 -20.73 -1.84 -35.35
N PHE A 277 -21.89 -2.17 -35.90
CA PHE A 277 -22.83 -3.05 -35.21
C PHE A 277 -22.40 -4.52 -35.29
N ASP A 278 -22.34 -5.20 -34.15
CA ASP A 278 -22.10 -6.63 -34.03
C ASP A 278 -23.37 -7.38 -33.57
N LEU A 279 -23.60 -8.52 -34.21
CA LEU A 279 -24.83 -9.29 -34.03
C LEU A 279 -24.77 -10.13 -32.75
N GLY A 280 -25.88 -10.15 -32.01
CA GLY A 280 -26.02 -10.98 -30.83
C GLY A 280 -27.36 -11.70 -30.75
N GLU A 281 -27.43 -12.72 -29.89
CA GLU A 281 -28.65 -13.47 -29.63
C GLU A 281 -29.72 -12.63 -28.95
N SER A 282 -29.35 -11.57 -28.21
CA SER A 282 -30.29 -10.72 -27.48
C SER A 282 -31.20 -9.87 -28.38
N CYS A 283 -30.86 -9.70 -29.67
CA CYS A 283 -31.78 -9.14 -30.67
C CYS A 283 -32.58 -10.22 -31.44
N GLY A 284 -32.24 -11.49 -31.26
CA GLY A 284 -32.88 -12.63 -31.95
C GLY A 284 -32.11 -13.16 -33.15
N CYS A 285 -30.89 -12.66 -33.40
CA CYS A 285 -30.00 -13.23 -34.41
C CYS A 285 -29.32 -14.52 -33.91
N SER A 286 -28.99 -15.41 -34.85
CA SER A 286 -28.28 -16.65 -34.54
C SER A 286 -26.78 -16.41 -34.32
N MET A 287 -26.18 -17.10 -33.36
CA MET A 287 -24.72 -17.10 -33.18
C MET A 287 -23.98 -17.72 -34.38
N GLY A 288 -22.83 -17.12 -34.70
CA GLY A 288 -21.77 -17.81 -35.43
C GLY A 288 -21.04 -18.84 -34.56
N ASN A 289 -20.19 -19.67 -35.18
CA ASN A 289 -19.40 -20.69 -34.46
C ASN A 289 -18.51 -20.11 -33.36
N GLU A 290 -18.02 -18.88 -33.54
CA GLU A 290 -17.15 -18.20 -32.58
C GLU A 290 -17.90 -17.84 -31.29
N GLY A 291 -19.09 -17.24 -31.39
CA GLY A 291 -19.92 -16.95 -30.22
C GLY A 291 -20.27 -18.20 -29.42
N ILE A 292 -20.55 -19.32 -30.10
CA ILE A 292 -20.79 -20.61 -29.45
C ILE A 292 -19.56 -21.06 -28.64
N ARG A 293 -18.35 -20.90 -29.20
CA ARG A 293 -17.10 -21.23 -28.51
C ARG A 293 -16.90 -20.36 -27.28
N ILE A 294 -17.04 -19.04 -27.41
CA ILE A 294 -16.89 -18.07 -26.31
C ILE A 294 -17.86 -18.41 -25.17
N GLN A 295 -19.13 -18.65 -25.47
CA GLN A 295 -20.12 -18.98 -24.45
C GLN A 295 -19.84 -20.33 -23.77
N GLN A 296 -19.32 -21.32 -24.49
CA GLN A 296 -18.89 -22.60 -23.90
C GLN A 296 -17.71 -22.42 -22.95
N GLU A 297 -16.74 -21.57 -23.29
CA GLU A 297 -15.61 -21.23 -22.43
C GLU A 297 -16.07 -20.46 -21.19
N ALA A 298 -16.95 -19.47 -21.36
CA ALA A 298 -17.54 -18.72 -20.25
C ALA A 298 -18.28 -19.64 -19.25
N ARG A 299 -19.04 -20.63 -19.74
CA ARG A 299 -19.71 -21.63 -18.89
C ARG A 299 -18.74 -22.52 -18.12
N ARG A 300 -17.56 -22.81 -18.67
CA ARG A 300 -16.51 -23.54 -17.93
C ARG A 300 -15.87 -22.64 -16.89
N ARG A 301 -15.59 -21.40 -17.25
CA ARG A 301 -14.98 -20.40 -16.37
C ARG A 301 -15.88 -20.06 -15.18
N SER A 302 -17.21 -20.04 -15.36
CA SER A 302 -18.15 -19.78 -14.26
C SER A 302 -18.13 -20.83 -13.14
N PHE A 303 -17.66 -22.06 -13.44
CA PHE A 303 -17.43 -23.09 -12.41
C PHE A 303 -16.08 -22.92 -11.70
N ILE A 304 -15.05 -22.47 -12.41
CA ILE A 304 -13.67 -22.35 -11.90
C ILE A 304 -13.49 -21.06 -11.10
N MET A 305 -14.09 -19.95 -11.54
CA MET A 305 -13.90 -18.62 -10.97
C MET A 305 -14.20 -18.55 -9.46
N PRO A 306 -15.26 -19.18 -8.89
CA PRO A 306 -15.46 -19.18 -7.44
C PRO A 306 -14.35 -19.92 -6.67
N VAL A 307 -13.77 -20.96 -7.26
CA VAL A 307 -12.66 -21.72 -6.67
C VAL A 307 -11.38 -20.88 -6.70
N GLU A 308 -11.05 -20.26 -7.84
CA GLU A 308 -9.92 -19.32 -7.95
C GLU A 308 -10.07 -18.17 -6.95
N ARG A 309 -11.25 -17.56 -6.84
CA ARG A 309 -11.51 -16.49 -5.87
C ARG A 309 -11.30 -16.94 -4.42
N THR A 310 -11.78 -18.14 -4.06
CA THR A 310 -11.60 -18.69 -2.71
C THR A 310 -10.11 -18.92 -2.39
N LEU A 311 -9.34 -19.38 -3.37
CA LEU A 311 -7.89 -19.58 -3.22
C LEU A 311 -7.16 -18.23 -3.16
N PHE A 312 -7.61 -17.23 -3.90
CA PHE A 312 -7.07 -15.88 -3.86
C PHE A 312 -7.32 -15.23 -2.50
N ASP A 313 -8.56 -15.31 -1.99
CA ASP A 313 -8.89 -14.80 -0.65
C ASP A 313 -8.02 -15.46 0.44
N ARG A 314 -7.73 -16.77 0.31
CA ARG A 314 -6.79 -17.47 1.21
C ARG A 314 -5.37 -16.91 1.10
N HIS A 315 -4.90 -16.68 -0.12
CA HIS A 315 -3.57 -16.12 -0.39
C HIS A 315 -3.41 -14.74 0.26
N LEU A 316 -4.43 -13.88 0.17
CA LEU A 316 -4.45 -12.59 0.85
C LEU A 316 -4.43 -12.72 2.39
N ILE A 317 -5.16 -13.69 2.95
CA ILE A 317 -5.13 -13.98 4.39
C ILE A 317 -3.74 -14.47 4.84
N GLU A 318 -3.08 -15.30 4.04
CA GLU A 318 -1.72 -15.77 4.33
C GLU A 318 -0.70 -14.63 4.34
N MET A 319 -0.85 -13.65 3.44
CA MET A 319 -0.06 -12.41 3.42
C MET A 319 -0.20 -11.61 4.71
N ASP A 320 -1.41 -11.44 5.21
CA ASP A 320 -1.64 -10.74 6.48
C ASP A 320 -1.06 -11.50 7.67
N ASN A 321 -1.17 -12.82 7.67
CA ASN A 321 -0.69 -13.66 8.77
C ASN A 321 0.85 -13.70 8.83
N CYS A 322 1.55 -13.68 7.69
CA CYS A 322 3.01 -13.81 7.68
C CYS A 322 3.72 -12.60 8.31
N VAL A 323 3.14 -11.40 8.16
CA VAL A 323 3.71 -10.15 8.73
C VAL A 323 3.23 -9.85 10.16
N ALA A 324 2.23 -10.57 10.66
CA ALA A 324 1.54 -10.24 11.91
C ALA A 324 2.45 -10.24 13.15
N HIS A 325 3.60 -10.92 13.10
CA HIS A 325 4.52 -11.07 14.23
C HIS A 325 5.92 -10.51 13.95
N VAL A 326 6.06 -9.79 12.84
CA VAL A 326 7.32 -9.14 12.48
C VAL A 326 7.60 -7.99 13.45
N LYS A 327 8.82 -8.00 14.02
CA LYS A 327 9.28 -7.04 15.04
C LYS A 327 10.60 -6.36 14.68
N ASP A 328 11.25 -6.82 13.61
CA ASP A 328 12.49 -6.28 13.09
C ASP A 328 12.32 -5.98 11.58
N PRO A 329 12.82 -4.84 11.07
CA PRO A 329 12.77 -4.53 9.65
C PRO A 329 13.32 -5.64 8.74
N ASP A 330 14.37 -6.35 9.16
CA ASP A 330 15.00 -7.39 8.34
C ASP A 330 14.14 -8.66 8.25
N ASP A 331 13.22 -8.88 9.20
CA ASP A 331 12.31 -10.02 9.21
C ASP A 331 11.15 -9.87 8.19
N VAL A 332 10.86 -8.64 7.74
CA VAL A 332 9.82 -8.38 6.72
C VAL A 332 10.14 -9.13 5.41
N HIS A 333 11.40 -9.04 4.95
CA HIS A 333 11.88 -9.75 3.77
C HIS A 333 11.67 -11.26 3.91
N THR A 334 12.10 -11.83 5.03
CA THR A 334 12.02 -13.28 5.29
C THR A 334 10.56 -13.75 5.30
N ALA A 335 9.68 -13.06 6.02
CA ALA A 335 8.27 -13.45 6.16
C ALA A 335 7.54 -13.47 4.81
N LEU A 336 7.71 -12.42 4.00
CA LEU A 336 7.08 -12.33 2.68
C LEU A 336 7.69 -13.32 1.68
N THR A 337 9.01 -13.50 1.70
CA THR A 337 9.71 -14.44 0.81
C THR A 337 9.24 -15.87 1.07
N GLU A 338 9.20 -16.32 2.33
CA GLU A 338 8.74 -17.66 2.68
C GLU A 338 7.27 -17.92 2.30
N MET A 339 6.43 -16.88 2.33
CA MET A 339 5.04 -16.99 1.87
C MET A 339 5.00 -17.21 0.35
N TRP A 340 5.65 -16.34 -0.43
CA TRP A 340 5.61 -16.45 -1.89
C TRP A 340 6.37 -17.67 -2.42
N GLU A 341 7.39 -18.18 -1.72
CA GLU A 341 8.03 -19.45 -2.07
C GLU A 341 7.07 -20.65 -1.97
N LYS A 342 6.07 -20.58 -1.08
CA LYS A 342 5.02 -21.61 -0.99
C LYS A 342 4.01 -21.47 -2.13
N SER A 343 3.64 -20.24 -2.48
CA SER A 343 2.68 -19.95 -3.55
C SER A 343 2.82 -18.53 -4.07
N HIS A 344 3.02 -18.38 -5.38
CA HIS A 344 3.00 -17.12 -6.13
C HIS A 344 2.18 -17.26 -7.42
N SER A 345 1.15 -18.12 -7.39
CA SER A 345 0.35 -18.44 -8.58
C SER A 345 -0.42 -17.26 -9.16
N TYR A 346 -0.65 -16.21 -8.36
CA TYR A 346 -1.36 -15.01 -8.79
C TYR A 346 -0.38 -13.98 -9.32
N GLU A 347 0.69 -13.70 -8.59
CA GLU A 347 1.77 -12.77 -8.95
C GLU A 347 2.56 -13.22 -10.17
N GLY A 348 2.62 -14.53 -10.40
CA GLY A 348 3.37 -15.16 -11.49
C GLY A 348 4.82 -15.43 -11.12
N ASP A 349 5.57 -16.00 -12.06
CA ASP A 349 6.95 -16.41 -11.85
C ASP A 349 7.96 -15.23 -11.86
N ASP A 350 7.50 -14.05 -12.28
CA ASP A 350 8.30 -12.83 -12.35
C ASP A 350 7.53 -11.62 -11.79
N PHE A 351 7.83 -11.24 -10.55
CA PHE A 351 7.31 -10.03 -9.92
C PHE A 351 8.24 -9.52 -8.82
N PHE A 352 8.12 -8.24 -8.47
CA PHE A 352 8.94 -7.61 -7.44
C PHE A 352 8.11 -6.62 -6.60
N VAL A 353 8.35 -6.64 -5.30
CA VAL A 353 7.88 -5.61 -4.36
C VAL A 353 9.05 -4.66 -4.12
N CYS A 354 8.87 -3.43 -4.57
CA CYS A 354 9.91 -2.42 -4.64
C CYS A 354 9.54 -1.30 -3.66
N LEU A 355 10.30 -1.15 -2.57
CA LEU A 355 10.02 -0.16 -1.53
C LEU A 355 10.84 1.11 -1.73
N ASP A 356 10.20 2.25 -1.48
CA ASP A 356 10.89 3.53 -1.44
C ASP A 356 11.86 3.58 -0.26
N GLN A 357 13.07 4.11 -0.48
CA GLN A 357 14.08 4.18 0.58
C GLN A 357 13.59 4.98 1.80
N SER A 358 12.86 6.09 1.62
CA SER A 358 12.34 6.86 2.75
C SER A 358 11.31 6.08 3.58
N PHE A 359 10.56 5.17 2.95
CA PHE A 359 9.66 4.27 3.67
C PHE A 359 10.43 3.21 4.46
N VAL A 360 11.48 2.62 3.87
CA VAL A 360 12.36 1.67 4.57
C VAL A 360 13.02 2.34 5.79
N ASP A 361 13.53 3.56 5.63
CA ASP A 361 14.15 4.34 6.72
C ASP A 361 13.13 4.63 7.85
N SER A 362 11.86 4.88 7.48
CA SER A 362 10.75 5.10 8.41
C SER A 362 10.36 3.86 9.24
N MET A 363 10.80 2.64 8.84
CA MET A 363 10.53 1.43 9.62
C MET A 363 11.33 1.38 10.92
N GLY A 364 12.61 1.78 10.86
CA GLY A 364 13.51 1.74 12.00
C GLY A 364 13.46 2.99 12.88
N ASN A 365 13.11 4.15 12.29
CA ASN A 365 13.20 5.45 12.93
C ASN A 365 11.87 6.22 12.87
N ASP A 366 11.74 7.25 13.70
CA ASP A 366 10.64 8.24 13.66
C ASP A 366 10.74 9.20 12.45
N GLU A 367 11.45 8.81 11.39
CA GLU A 367 11.50 9.59 10.15
C GLU A 367 10.19 9.44 9.37
N ASN A 368 9.76 10.52 8.74
CA ASN A 368 8.56 10.53 7.91
C ASN A 368 8.88 9.92 6.55
N SER A 369 8.01 9.02 6.09
CA SER A 369 7.98 8.64 4.67
C SER A 369 7.56 9.84 3.83
N ARG A 370 8.04 9.86 2.58
CA ARG A 370 7.60 10.86 1.61
C ARG A 370 6.15 10.64 1.20
N SER A 371 5.47 11.72 0.82
CA SER A 371 4.15 11.69 0.19
C SER A 371 4.14 12.02 -1.30
N GLU A 372 5.28 12.49 -1.84
CA GLU A 372 5.41 12.86 -3.25
C GLU A 372 6.64 12.23 -3.91
N GLY A 373 6.40 11.57 -5.05
CA GLY A 373 7.43 10.93 -5.87
C GLY A 373 8.15 9.77 -5.18
N TYR A 374 9.34 9.44 -5.69
CA TYR A 374 10.18 8.34 -5.20
C TYR A 374 11.62 8.81 -4.94
N SER A 375 12.28 8.15 -4.00
CA SER A 375 13.68 8.30 -3.67
C SER A 375 14.55 7.78 -4.81
N ASP A 376 15.78 8.28 -4.93
CA ASP A 376 16.71 7.84 -5.98
C ASP A 376 17.14 6.37 -5.82
N THR A 377 16.89 5.78 -4.65
CA THR A 377 17.18 4.38 -4.33
C THR A 377 15.88 3.67 -3.99
N ILE A 378 15.73 2.46 -4.54
CA ILE A 378 14.57 1.59 -4.32
C ILE A 378 15.08 0.26 -3.75
N ASP A 379 14.47 -0.20 -2.65
CA ASP A 379 14.81 -1.46 -1.98
C ASP A 379 13.91 -2.59 -2.51
N ILE A 380 14.52 -3.58 -3.13
CA ILE A 380 13.82 -4.78 -3.62
C ILE A 380 13.70 -5.73 -2.45
N ILE A 381 12.65 -5.53 -1.65
CA ILE A 381 12.46 -6.29 -0.41
C ILE A 381 12.08 -7.73 -0.69
N CYS A 382 11.39 -8.03 -1.78
CA CYS A 382 11.05 -9.40 -2.18
C CYS A 382 10.72 -9.46 -3.67
N GLY A 383 10.93 -10.61 -4.29
CA GLY A 383 10.47 -10.87 -5.65
C GLY A 383 10.76 -12.30 -6.08
N MET A 384 10.08 -12.71 -7.14
CA MET A 384 10.35 -13.94 -7.88
C MET A 384 10.95 -13.59 -9.23
N LYS A 385 11.95 -14.36 -9.64
CA LYS A 385 12.50 -14.34 -10.98
C LYS A 385 12.58 -15.77 -11.48
N ASP A 386 11.95 -16.05 -12.61
CA ASP A 386 11.84 -17.40 -13.17
C ASP A 386 11.31 -18.42 -12.12
N GLY A 387 10.39 -17.99 -11.25
CA GLY A 387 9.78 -18.79 -10.18
C GLY A 387 10.66 -19.02 -8.95
N VAL A 388 11.81 -18.33 -8.86
CA VAL A 388 12.78 -18.45 -7.76
C VAL A 388 12.91 -17.13 -7.01
N SER A 389 12.94 -17.21 -5.68
CA SER A 389 13.10 -16.04 -4.82
C SER A 389 14.44 -15.34 -5.07
N VAL A 390 14.40 -14.01 -5.10
CA VAL A 390 15.61 -13.18 -5.19
C VAL A 390 16.01 -12.66 -3.81
N LYS A 391 17.31 -12.45 -3.63
CA LYS A 391 17.83 -11.81 -2.41
C LYS A 391 17.48 -10.33 -2.39
N ARG A 392 17.22 -9.80 -1.20
CA ARG A 392 17.10 -8.35 -0.99
C ARG A 392 18.33 -7.61 -1.49
N HIS A 393 18.09 -6.56 -2.26
CA HIS A 393 19.11 -5.66 -2.81
C HIS A 393 18.48 -4.32 -3.18
N THR A 394 19.28 -3.32 -3.50
CA THR A 394 18.79 -2.01 -3.94
C THR A 394 19.09 -1.76 -5.41
N ILE A 395 18.26 -0.95 -6.05
CA ILE A 395 18.43 -0.46 -7.42
C ILE A 395 18.30 1.07 -7.47
N SER A 396 18.76 1.68 -8.56
CA SER A 396 18.46 3.09 -8.84
C SER A 396 16.99 3.25 -9.23
N ARG A 397 16.36 4.36 -8.83
CA ARG A 397 15.01 4.72 -9.30
C ARG A 397 14.90 4.71 -10.81
N SER A 398 15.95 5.17 -11.51
CA SER A 398 16.00 5.20 -12.98
C SER A 398 15.94 3.82 -13.62
N ASP A 399 16.38 2.77 -12.91
CA ASP A 399 16.36 1.42 -13.44
C ASP A 399 14.94 0.87 -13.46
N MET A 400 14.14 1.16 -12.42
CA MET A 400 12.74 0.75 -12.15
C MET A 400 12.46 -0.76 -12.13
N VAL A 401 13.16 -1.54 -12.95
CA VAL A 401 12.98 -2.96 -13.19
C VAL A 401 14.22 -3.73 -12.72
N PRO A 402 14.13 -4.49 -11.62
CA PRO A 402 15.20 -5.40 -11.23
C PRO A 402 15.49 -6.40 -12.34
N TYR A 403 16.77 -6.62 -12.63
CA TYR A 403 17.23 -7.59 -13.63
C TYR A 403 16.69 -7.35 -15.05
N TYR A 404 16.47 -6.10 -15.45
CA TYR A 404 16.05 -5.75 -16.81
C TYR A 404 17.02 -6.31 -17.87
N ASP A 405 16.48 -7.04 -18.85
CA ASP A 405 17.24 -7.63 -19.96
C ASP A 405 16.95 -6.91 -21.27
N ASN A 406 17.79 -5.92 -21.57
CA ASN A 406 17.73 -5.13 -22.80
C ASN A 406 18.12 -5.94 -24.07
N ASP A 407 18.72 -7.12 -23.92
CA ASP A 407 19.12 -7.97 -25.04
C ASP A 407 18.07 -9.06 -25.35
N SER A 408 16.97 -9.10 -24.60
CA SER A 408 15.87 -10.03 -24.82
C SER A 408 15.24 -9.86 -26.22
N LYS A 409 14.99 -11.00 -26.87
CA LYS A 409 14.35 -11.09 -28.19
C LYS A 409 12.82 -11.13 -28.13
N GLU A 410 12.26 -11.19 -26.94
CA GLU A 410 10.82 -11.24 -26.73
C GLU A 410 10.35 -9.90 -26.19
N THR A 411 9.25 -9.37 -26.72
CA THR A 411 8.57 -8.21 -26.13
C THR A 411 8.07 -8.54 -24.74
N VAL A 412 8.43 -7.73 -23.75
CA VAL A 412 8.04 -7.88 -22.36
C VAL A 412 7.13 -6.75 -21.95
N ILE A 413 6.10 -7.10 -21.18
CA ILE A 413 5.21 -6.15 -20.53
C ILE A 413 5.57 -6.07 -19.06
N TYR A 414 5.86 -4.86 -18.59
CA TYR A 414 6.09 -4.51 -17.19
C TYR A 414 4.90 -3.71 -16.69
N VAL A 415 4.28 -4.13 -15.58
CA VAL A 415 3.14 -3.45 -14.98
C VAL A 415 3.57 -2.90 -13.63
N PHE A 416 3.49 -1.58 -13.47
CA PHE A 416 3.83 -0.84 -12.26
C PHE A 416 2.55 -0.36 -11.60
N VAL A 417 2.39 -0.69 -10.31
CA VAL A 417 1.23 -0.28 -9.52
C VAL A 417 1.73 0.33 -8.21
N PRO A 418 1.27 1.51 -7.77
CA PRO A 418 1.77 2.14 -6.56
C PRO A 418 1.43 1.30 -5.32
N LEU A 419 2.36 1.27 -4.38
CA LEU A 419 2.10 0.84 -3.01
C LEU A 419 2.06 2.10 -2.14
N HIS A 420 0.96 2.32 -1.44
CA HIS A 420 0.77 3.51 -0.61
C HIS A 420 -0.09 3.22 0.63
N ALA A 421 0.01 4.10 1.62
CA ALA A 421 -0.87 4.17 2.78
C ALA A 421 -1.38 5.60 2.94
N GLY A 422 -2.59 5.87 2.42
CA GLY A 422 -3.06 7.25 2.32
C GLY A 422 -2.20 8.01 1.30
N GLU A 423 -1.69 9.17 1.70
CA GLU A 423 -0.76 9.95 0.85
C GLU A 423 0.69 9.45 0.92
N GLU A 424 1.04 8.58 1.86
CA GLU A 424 2.42 8.12 2.03
C GLU A 424 2.83 7.11 0.94
N CYS A 425 3.99 7.35 0.32
CA CYS A 425 4.60 6.44 -0.64
C CYS A 425 5.28 5.28 0.09
N ILE A 426 4.78 4.07 -0.11
CA ILE A 426 5.46 2.82 0.33
C ILE A 426 6.45 2.36 -0.74
N GLY A 427 6.06 2.47 -2.01
CA GLY A 427 6.84 1.98 -3.14
C GLY A 427 5.96 1.65 -4.35
N TYR A 428 6.30 0.57 -5.05
CA TYR A 428 5.50 0.05 -6.16
C TYR A 428 5.62 -1.48 -6.26
N PHE A 429 4.54 -2.11 -6.74
CA PHE A 429 4.54 -3.49 -7.20
C PHE A 429 4.88 -3.51 -8.69
N LEU A 430 5.73 -4.46 -9.07
CA LEU A 430 6.13 -4.70 -10.46
C LEU A 430 5.76 -6.13 -10.85
N GLY A 431 4.87 -6.29 -11.82
CA GLY A 431 4.59 -7.58 -12.47
C GLY A 431 5.20 -7.64 -13.86
N LYS A 432 5.73 -8.80 -14.26
CA LYS A 432 6.27 -9.03 -15.62
C LYS A 432 5.44 -10.08 -16.35
N ASN A 433 4.97 -9.76 -17.56
CA ASN A 433 4.17 -10.61 -18.45
C ASN A 433 2.90 -11.25 -17.83
N ASN A 434 2.49 -10.79 -16.64
CA ASN A 434 1.34 -11.34 -15.94
C ASN A 434 0.10 -10.45 -16.09
N HIS A 435 -0.35 -10.31 -17.33
CA HIS A 435 -1.59 -9.61 -17.65
C HIS A 435 -2.83 -10.26 -17.02
N LYS A 436 -2.77 -11.55 -16.64
CA LYS A 436 -3.88 -12.27 -15.99
C LYS A 436 -4.36 -11.58 -14.71
N LEU A 437 -3.44 -10.99 -13.94
CA LEU A 437 -3.78 -10.24 -12.71
C LEU A 437 -4.70 -9.05 -12.97
N ILE A 438 -4.50 -8.38 -14.10
CA ILE A 438 -5.32 -7.26 -14.54
C ILE A 438 -6.67 -7.80 -15.01
N THR A 439 -6.65 -8.79 -15.91
CA THR A 439 -7.87 -9.32 -16.55
C THR A 439 -8.82 -10.07 -15.60
N ASP A 440 -8.30 -10.56 -14.48
CA ASP A 440 -9.07 -11.30 -13.48
C ASP A 440 -9.50 -10.43 -12.28
N PHE A 441 -9.32 -9.10 -12.35
CA PHE A 441 -9.72 -8.14 -11.30
C PHE A 441 -9.03 -8.38 -9.94
N TYR A 442 -7.89 -9.07 -9.92
CA TYR A 442 -7.16 -9.40 -8.68
C TYR A 442 -6.09 -8.37 -8.34
N MET A 443 -5.54 -7.65 -9.32
CA MET A 443 -4.40 -6.75 -9.14
C MET A 443 -4.64 -5.69 -8.06
N ASN A 444 -5.76 -4.95 -8.11
CA ASN A 444 -6.09 -3.93 -7.10
C ASN A 444 -6.14 -4.51 -5.68
N SER A 445 -6.77 -5.67 -5.51
CA SER A 445 -6.86 -6.33 -4.20
C SER A 445 -5.47 -6.78 -3.73
N LEU A 446 -4.68 -7.39 -4.60
CA LEU A 446 -3.33 -7.86 -4.31
C LEU A 446 -2.42 -6.72 -3.85
N VAL A 447 -2.36 -5.61 -4.60
CA VAL A 447 -1.48 -4.48 -4.26
C VAL A 447 -1.91 -3.79 -2.97
N ARG A 448 -3.21 -3.65 -2.72
CA ARG A 448 -3.73 -3.06 -1.47
C ARG A 448 -3.42 -3.93 -0.25
N HIS A 449 -3.55 -5.24 -0.37
CA HIS A 449 -3.18 -6.15 0.72
C HIS A 449 -1.67 -6.17 0.93
N THR A 450 -0.87 -6.11 -0.15
CA THR A 450 0.60 -6.01 -0.08
C THR A 450 1.02 -4.74 0.66
N ALA A 451 0.52 -3.58 0.23
CA ALA A 451 0.76 -2.29 0.88
C ALA A 451 0.32 -2.32 2.37
N SER A 452 -0.88 -2.83 2.64
CA SER A 452 -1.42 -2.91 4.00
C SER A 452 -0.62 -3.87 4.91
N ALA A 453 -0.14 -5.00 4.38
CA ALA A 453 0.68 -5.95 5.12
C ALA A 453 2.03 -5.33 5.49
N ILE A 454 2.67 -4.64 4.55
CA ILE A 454 3.94 -3.94 4.76
C ILE A 454 3.78 -2.80 5.77
N GLU A 455 2.69 -2.03 5.67
CA GLU A 455 2.38 -0.98 6.65
C GLU A 455 2.10 -1.54 8.05
N ARG A 456 1.37 -2.65 8.14
CA ARG A 456 1.18 -3.38 9.41
C ARG A 456 2.51 -3.82 10.02
N ALA A 457 3.43 -4.32 9.19
CA ALA A 457 4.76 -4.70 9.66
C ALA A 457 5.52 -3.49 10.21
N ARG A 458 5.51 -2.35 9.50
CA ARG A 458 6.09 -1.09 9.98
C ARG A 458 5.50 -0.65 11.32
N GLN A 459 4.18 -0.70 11.48
CA GLN A 459 3.51 -0.36 12.74
C GLN A 459 3.91 -1.28 13.89
N ASN A 460 4.02 -2.60 13.64
CA ASN A 460 4.48 -3.57 14.64
C ASN A 460 5.93 -3.31 15.09
N ILE A 461 6.83 -3.01 14.14
CA ILE A 461 8.21 -2.66 14.42
C ILE A 461 8.29 -1.38 15.28
N ARG A 462 7.57 -0.33 14.89
CA ARG A 462 7.52 0.92 15.66
C ARG A 462 6.96 0.71 17.07
N LEU A 463 5.90 -0.09 17.21
CA LEU A 463 5.33 -0.43 18.50
C LEU A 463 6.32 -1.19 19.39
N GLU A 464 7.06 -2.14 18.82
CA GLU A 464 8.11 -2.87 19.54
C GLU A 464 9.25 -1.94 19.99
N ASN A 465 9.68 -1.03 19.12
CA ASN A 465 10.71 -0.04 19.45
C ASN A 465 10.26 0.92 20.57
N LEU A 466 9.03 1.43 20.49
CA LEU A 466 8.43 2.24 21.55
C LEU A 466 8.32 1.46 22.87
N ASN A 467 7.90 0.19 22.83
CA ASN A 467 7.85 -0.66 24.01
C ASN A 467 9.24 -0.87 24.65
N LYS A 468 10.29 -1.04 23.84
CA LYS A 468 11.68 -1.13 24.33
C LYS A 468 12.12 0.16 25.01
N ILE A 469 11.89 1.32 24.38
CA ILE A 469 12.21 2.64 24.95
C ILE A 469 11.43 2.88 26.26
N LEU A 470 10.12 2.59 26.28
CA LEU A 470 9.30 2.71 27.47
C LEU A 470 9.77 1.78 28.60
N ALA A 471 10.18 0.55 28.27
CA ALA A 471 10.74 -0.37 29.24
C ALA A 471 12.04 0.17 29.85
N GLU A 472 12.94 0.74 29.04
CA GLU A 472 14.19 1.35 29.51
C GLU A 472 13.97 2.57 30.40
N ILE A 473 13.04 3.46 30.04
CA ILE A 473 12.67 4.63 30.84
C ILE A 473 12.01 4.18 32.16
N SER A 474 11.13 3.17 32.12
CA SER A 474 10.40 2.70 33.30
C SER A 474 11.28 2.18 34.44
N VAL A 475 12.51 1.73 34.13
CA VAL A 475 13.46 1.20 35.11
C VAL A 475 14.51 2.21 35.56
N ARG A 476 14.48 3.45 35.07
CA ARG A 476 15.43 4.51 35.44
C ARG A 476 14.76 5.65 36.20
N ASP A 477 15.52 6.29 37.08
CA ASP A 477 15.08 7.46 37.83
C ASP A 477 15.29 8.73 36.99
N GLU A 478 14.25 9.53 36.81
CA GLU A 478 14.26 10.72 35.94
C GLU A 478 15.29 11.78 36.37
N LEU A 479 15.57 11.88 37.67
CA LEU A 479 16.46 12.91 38.21
C LEU A 479 17.94 12.55 38.05
N THR A 480 18.27 11.27 38.23
CA THR A 480 19.66 10.79 38.36
C THR A 480 20.11 9.88 37.20
N ASN A 481 19.18 9.37 36.40
CA ASN A 481 19.40 8.35 35.36
C ASN A 481 20.01 7.02 35.87
N LEU A 482 20.08 6.85 37.19
CA LEU A 482 20.34 5.56 37.84
C LEU A 482 19.11 4.66 37.68
N TYR A 483 19.23 3.38 38.01
CA TYR A 483 18.04 2.53 38.08
C TYR A 483 17.10 3.05 39.19
N ASN A 484 15.79 2.98 38.99
CA ASN A 484 14.82 3.31 40.04
C ASN A 484 14.44 2.04 40.82
N ARG A 485 13.50 2.15 41.77
CA ARG A 485 12.97 1.00 42.51
C ARG A 485 12.45 -0.14 41.62
N MET A 486 11.81 0.17 40.49
CA MET A 486 11.39 -0.85 39.53
C MET A 486 12.58 -1.49 38.81
N GLY A 487 13.62 -0.71 38.50
CA GLY A 487 14.89 -1.22 37.99
C GLY A 487 15.63 -2.11 38.98
N TYR A 488 15.52 -1.85 40.29
CA TYR A 488 16.01 -2.77 41.31
C TYR A 488 15.35 -4.15 41.18
N GLU A 489 14.02 -4.18 41.13
CA GLU A 489 13.27 -5.44 41.03
C GLU A 489 13.52 -6.17 39.70
N LYS A 490 13.49 -5.45 38.57
CA LYS A 490 13.54 -6.06 37.23
C LYS A 490 14.94 -6.33 36.69
N ILE A 491 15.96 -5.59 37.13
CA ILE A 491 17.33 -5.65 36.56
C ILE A 491 18.34 -6.10 37.61
N VAL A 492 18.26 -5.58 38.84
CA VAL A 492 19.27 -5.87 39.87
C VAL A 492 19.09 -7.24 40.49
N ILE A 493 17.87 -7.65 40.83
CA ILE A 493 17.61 -8.98 41.40
C ILE A 493 18.07 -10.10 40.42
N PRO A 494 17.70 -10.07 39.13
CA PRO A 494 18.24 -11.05 38.17
C PRO A 494 19.76 -11.03 38.05
N TYR A 495 20.39 -9.85 38.10
CA TYR A 495 21.85 -9.73 38.09
C TYR A 495 22.51 -10.37 39.33
N LEU A 496 21.91 -10.24 40.51
CA LEU A 496 22.36 -10.95 41.71
C LEU A 496 22.23 -12.47 41.55
N ASP A 497 21.13 -12.95 40.96
CA ASP A 497 20.95 -14.37 40.65
C ASP A 497 22.00 -14.88 39.65
N GLU A 498 22.35 -14.10 38.62
CA GLU A 498 23.43 -14.43 37.69
C GLU A 498 24.78 -14.61 38.40
N LEU A 499 25.16 -13.66 39.28
CA LEU A 499 26.40 -13.76 40.06
C LEU A 499 26.40 -15.01 40.96
N ARG A 500 25.27 -15.28 41.60
CA ARG A 500 25.09 -16.47 42.45
C ARG A 500 25.21 -17.77 41.64
N HIS A 501 24.57 -17.87 40.47
CA HIS A 501 24.70 -19.04 39.58
C HIS A 501 26.13 -19.21 39.06
N ALA A 502 26.85 -18.11 38.81
CA ALA A 502 28.26 -18.10 38.46
C ALA A 502 29.20 -18.40 39.64
N LYS A 503 28.67 -18.68 40.84
CA LYS A 503 29.41 -18.90 42.10
C LYS A 503 30.33 -17.73 42.47
N SER A 504 29.94 -16.52 42.10
CA SER A 504 30.65 -15.29 42.41
C SER A 504 30.04 -14.65 43.66
N ARG A 505 30.86 -13.95 44.45
CA ARG A 505 30.37 -13.16 45.59
C ARG A 505 29.80 -11.84 45.07
N ALA A 506 28.77 -11.35 45.72
CA ALA A 506 28.23 -10.02 45.43
C ALA A 506 28.44 -9.09 46.63
N ILE A 507 28.43 -7.78 46.38
CA ILE A 507 28.35 -6.75 47.41
C ILE A 507 27.08 -5.95 47.19
N ILE A 508 26.36 -5.68 48.28
CA ILE A 508 25.23 -4.75 48.32
C ILE A 508 25.63 -3.59 49.23
N VAL A 509 25.58 -2.37 48.71
CA VAL A 509 25.83 -1.14 49.46
C VAL A 509 24.55 -0.32 49.47
N VAL A 510 24.10 0.08 50.65
CA VAL A 510 22.98 1.02 50.84
C VAL A 510 23.58 2.36 51.28
N ALA A 511 23.14 3.45 50.67
CA ALA A 511 23.63 4.80 50.92
C ALA A 511 22.48 5.81 51.03
N ASP A 512 22.65 6.83 51.86
CA ASP A 512 21.64 7.84 52.13
C ASP A 512 22.29 9.22 52.34
N ILE A 513 21.68 10.28 51.78
CA ILE A 513 22.17 11.65 51.92
C ILE A 513 21.85 12.21 53.31
N ASN A 514 22.89 12.58 54.04
CA ASN A 514 22.73 13.16 55.36
C ASN A 514 22.04 14.53 55.29
N ARG A 515 21.09 14.75 56.21
CA ARG A 515 20.40 16.05 56.43
C ARG A 515 19.66 16.58 55.18
N MET A 516 19.21 15.71 54.27
CA MET A 516 18.47 16.10 53.07
C MET A 516 17.26 17.02 53.35
N LYS A 517 16.50 16.75 54.42
CA LYS A 517 15.40 17.62 54.86
C LYS A 517 15.87 19.05 55.19
N VAL A 518 17.01 19.20 55.87
CA VAL A 518 17.56 20.52 56.21
C VAL A 518 17.97 21.27 54.94
N ILE A 519 18.56 20.57 53.96
CA ILE A 519 18.93 21.15 52.66
C ILE A 519 17.67 21.67 51.96
N ASN A 520 16.62 20.85 51.86
CA ASN A 520 15.35 21.24 51.25
C ASN A 520 14.68 22.42 51.97
N ASP A 521 14.61 22.39 53.30
CA ASP A 521 13.91 23.40 54.10
C ASP A 521 14.62 24.77 54.06
N HIS A 522 15.96 24.80 53.96
CA HIS A 522 16.75 26.05 54.01
C HIS A 522 17.13 26.59 52.61
N TYR A 523 17.38 25.72 51.64
CA TYR A 523 17.90 26.09 50.32
C TYR A 523 16.92 25.82 49.18
N GLY A 524 15.77 25.21 49.49
CA GLY A 524 14.70 24.89 48.55
C GLY A 524 14.93 23.56 47.81
N HIS A 525 13.84 23.00 47.28
CA HIS A 525 13.84 21.68 46.62
C HIS A 525 14.77 21.60 45.41
N LEU A 526 14.97 22.69 44.66
CA LEU A 526 15.91 22.70 43.53
C LEU A 526 17.36 22.42 43.96
N GLN A 527 17.74 22.87 45.15
CA GLN A 527 19.08 22.61 45.72
C GLN A 527 19.18 21.20 46.29
N GLY A 528 18.08 20.66 46.81
CA GLY A 528 17.98 19.24 47.12
C GLY A 528 18.14 18.35 45.89
N ASP A 529 17.44 18.67 44.80
CA ASP A 529 17.57 17.95 43.54
C ASP A 529 19.00 17.99 42.99
N LEU A 530 19.69 19.13 43.13
CA LEU A 530 21.11 19.25 42.80
C LEU A 530 21.98 18.33 43.67
N ALA A 531 21.74 18.29 44.98
CA ALA A 531 22.46 17.39 45.89
C ALA A 531 22.30 15.91 45.50
N ILE A 532 21.08 15.50 45.14
CA ILE A 532 20.79 14.14 44.69
C ILE A 532 21.52 13.82 43.38
N LYS A 533 21.52 14.74 42.40
CA LYS A 533 22.26 14.58 41.15
C LYS A 533 23.76 14.41 41.35
N ILE A 534 24.35 15.23 42.22
CA ILE A 534 25.78 15.17 42.53
C ILE A 534 26.14 13.84 43.18
N VAL A 535 25.35 13.38 44.16
CA VAL A 535 25.60 12.09 44.80
C VAL A 535 25.47 10.93 43.81
N ALA A 536 24.47 10.95 42.94
CA ALA A 536 24.31 9.95 41.90
C ALA A 536 25.51 9.91 40.93
N GLU A 537 26.02 11.08 40.52
CA GLU A 537 27.21 11.20 39.68
C GLU A 537 28.46 10.67 40.38
N VAL A 538 28.66 11.02 41.65
CA VAL A 538 29.75 10.50 42.48
C VAL A 538 29.69 8.99 42.57
N ILE A 539 28.52 8.41 42.84
CA ILE A 539 28.32 6.95 42.89
C ILE A 539 28.71 6.33 41.53
N LYS A 540 28.15 6.84 40.44
CA LYS A 540 28.38 6.31 39.09
C LYS A 540 29.85 6.34 38.66
N ASN A 541 30.58 7.37 39.07
CA ASN A 541 32.00 7.53 38.75
C ASN A 541 32.94 6.78 39.72
N SER A 542 32.45 6.36 40.89
CA SER A 542 33.25 5.65 41.90
C SER A 542 33.22 4.13 41.76
N VAL A 543 32.27 3.59 40.97
CA VAL A 543 32.08 2.13 40.83
C VAL A 543 32.37 1.66 39.39
N PRO A 544 32.76 0.39 39.21
CA PRO A 544 32.91 -0.21 37.88
C PRO A 544 31.62 -0.10 37.05
N LYS A 545 31.75 0.07 35.72
CA LYS A 545 30.60 0.12 34.79
C LYS A 545 29.72 -1.14 34.81
N SER A 546 30.26 -2.28 35.24
CA SER A 546 29.50 -3.53 35.38
C SER A 546 28.54 -3.51 36.56
N TRP A 547 28.78 -2.66 37.56
CA TRP A 547 27.94 -2.55 38.75
C TRP A 547 26.63 -1.82 38.45
N LYS A 548 25.61 -2.14 39.23
CA LYS A 548 24.27 -1.55 39.11
C LYS A 548 24.08 -0.57 40.26
N ALA A 549 23.87 0.69 39.93
CA ALA A 549 23.52 1.74 40.87
C ALA A 549 22.05 2.14 40.71
N VAL A 550 21.36 2.25 41.83
CA VAL A 550 19.92 2.43 41.94
C VAL A 550 19.65 3.62 42.87
N ARG A 551 18.70 4.49 42.54
CA ARG A 551 18.04 5.37 43.50
C ARG A 551 16.76 4.67 43.96
N TYR A 552 16.76 4.16 45.19
CA TYR A 552 15.70 3.30 45.69
C TYR A 552 14.46 4.09 46.12
N GLY A 553 14.66 5.29 46.66
CA GLY A 553 13.58 6.25 46.98
C GLY A 553 14.17 7.51 47.58
N GLY A 554 13.55 8.68 47.37
CA GLY A 554 13.98 9.94 48.00
C GLY A 554 15.47 10.24 47.79
N ASP A 555 16.25 10.15 48.85
CA ASP A 555 17.70 10.35 48.97
C ASP A 555 18.49 9.05 49.22
N GLU A 556 17.84 7.89 49.08
CA GLU A 556 18.40 6.56 49.28
C GLU A 556 18.89 5.95 47.95
N PHE A 557 20.08 5.36 47.99
CA PHE A 557 20.76 4.72 46.88
C PHE A 557 21.19 3.31 47.25
N VAL A 558 21.21 2.43 46.25
CA VAL A 558 21.64 1.04 46.39
C VAL A 558 22.62 0.73 45.27
N ILE A 559 23.75 0.15 45.61
CA ILE A 559 24.81 -0.18 44.68
C ILE A 559 25.11 -1.67 44.81
N ILE A 560 25.11 -2.37 43.69
CA ILE A 560 25.26 -3.81 43.63
C ILE A 560 26.32 -4.17 42.60
N GLY A 561 27.22 -5.09 42.95
CA GLY A 561 28.25 -5.55 42.04
C GLY A 561 28.89 -6.85 42.47
N GLU A 562 29.68 -7.42 41.57
CA GLU A 562 30.57 -8.54 41.89
C GLU A 562 31.65 -8.09 42.88
N TYR A 563 31.85 -8.87 43.95
CA TYR A 563 32.82 -8.61 45.00
C TYR A 563 34.04 -9.53 44.86
N ASP A 564 35.22 -8.93 44.71
CA ASP A 564 36.50 -9.62 44.83
C ASP A 564 37.31 -9.09 46.03
N ASP A 565 38.18 -9.91 46.62
CA ASP A 565 39.04 -9.48 47.75
C ASP A 565 40.29 -8.72 47.26
N THR A 566 40.21 -8.03 46.13
CA THR A 566 41.38 -7.34 45.57
C THR A 566 41.63 -6.00 46.29
N GLU A 567 42.87 -5.50 46.21
CA GLU A 567 43.20 -4.14 46.66
C GLU A 567 42.31 -3.07 46.00
N LYS A 568 41.74 -3.34 44.82
CA LYS A 568 40.83 -2.43 44.12
C LYS A 568 39.52 -2.21 44.88
N MET A 569 39.01 -3.21 45.58
CA MET A 569 37.76 -3.09 46.33
C MET A 569 37.93 -2.31 47.63
N LEU A 570 39.08 -2.49 48.29
CA LEU A 570 39.50 -1.62 49.39
C LEU A 570 39.72 -0.17 48.94
N ALA A 571 40.21 0.04 47.72
CA ALA A 571 40.34 1.36 47.12
C ALA A 571 38.99 2.00 46.78
N ILE A 572 38.02 1.24 46.25
CA ILE A 572 36.64 1.74 46.00
C ILE A 572 35.97 2.16 47.31
N LYS A 573 36.12 1.35 48.38
CA LYS A 573 35.63 1.69 49.72
C LYS A 573 36.26 2.99 50.23
N SER A 574 37.58 3.10 50.16
CA SER A 574 38.32 4.29 50.60
C SER A 574 37.95 5.53 49.77
N LEU A 575 37.73 5.35 48.46
CA LEU A 575 37.31 6.40 47.53
C LEU A 575 35.91 6.92 47.85
N MET A 576 34.95 6.04 48.17
CA MET A 576 33.62 6.45 48.60
C MET A 576 33.65 7.23 49.92
N GLU A 577 34.49 6.81 50.88
CA GLU A 577 34.68 7.52 52.15
C GLU A 577 35.35 8.89 51.97
N GLU A 578 36.36 8.97 51.12
CA GLU A 578 37.07 10.21 50.81
C GLU A 578 36.18 11.18 50.03
N LYS A 579 35.52 10.71 48.97
CA LYS A 579 34.62 11.53 48.16
C LYS A 579 33.47 12.06 48.99
N SER A 580 32.86 11.26 49.88
CA SER A 580 31.79 11.71 50.80
C SER A 580 32.20 12.91 51.68
N LYS A 581 33.49 13.03 52.04
CA LYS A 581 33.99 14.16 52.86
C LYS A 581 34.21 15.44 52.06
N HIS A 582 34.52 15.33 50.77
CA HIS A 582 34.92 16.46 49.92
C HIS A 582 33.87 16.89 48.90
N ILE A 583 32.69 16.22 48.81
CA ILE A 583 31.63 16.54 47.84
C ILE A 583 31.28 18.04 47.87
N SER A 584 31.19 18.62 49.06
CA SER A 584 30.78 20.02 49.23
C SER A 584 31.77 21.01 48.59
N ASP A 585 33.07 20.74 48.77
CA ASP A 585 34.15 21.59 48.29
C ASP A 585 34.37 21.40 46.79
N ASP A 586 34.37 20.14 46.33
CA ASP A 586 34.54 19.76 44.92
C ASP A 586 33.49 20.42 44.00
N TYR A 587 32.26 20.60 44.50
CA TYR A 587 31.14 21.19 43.76
C TYR A 587 30.78 22.62 44.20
N SER A 588 31.57 23.24 45.09
CA SER A 588 31.37 24.62 45.59
C SER A 588 29.94 24.87 46.12
N LEU A 589 29.40 23.92 46.89
CA LEU A 589 28.03 23.96 47.38
C LEU A 589 27.88 24.90 48.59
N PRO A 590 26.77 25.63 48.71
CA PRO A 590 26.52 26.52 49.86
C PRO A 590 26.16 25.77 51.16
N PHE A 591 26.13 24.43 51.12
CA PHE A 591 25.82 23.56 52.24
C PHE A 591 26.75 22.35 52.27
N LYS A 592 26.88 21.73 53.44
CA LYS A 592 27.63 20.49 53.63
C LYS A 592 26.83 19.30 53.09
N LEU A 593 27.21 18.79 51.94
CA LEU A 593 26.75 17.54 51.35
C LEU A 593 27.65 16.37 51.81
N SER A 594 27.05 15.37 52.44
CA SER A 594 27.74 14.13 52.85
C SER A 594 26.77 12.96 52.76
N VAL A 595 27.32 11.75 52.58
CA VAL A 595 26.56 10.51 52.40
C VAL A 595 27.00 9.51 53.46
N SER A 596 26.02 8.88 54.11
CA SER A 596 26.25 7.69 54.95
C SER A 596 26.00 6.44 54.13
N PHE A 597 26.80 5.40 54.32
CA PHE A 597 26.64 4.15 53.60
C PHE A 597 26.98 2.95 54.47
N GLY A 598 26.39 1.80 54.14
CA GLY A 598 26.62 0.51 54.77
C GLY A 598 26.65 -0.56 53.70
N TYR A 599 27.39 -1.65 53.93
CA TYR A 599 27.52 -2.70 52.94
C TYR A 599 27.50 -4.09 53.56
N VAL A 600 27.10 -5.06 52.75
CA VAL A 600 27.16 -6.49 53.09
C VAL A 600 27.69 -7.28 51.90
N ILE A 601 28.44 -8.34 52.20
CA ILE A 601 28.93 -9.30 51.20
C ILE A 601 27.96 -10.48 51.17
N VAL A 602 27.50 -10.81 49.98
CA VAL A 602 26.62 -11.95 49.69
C VAL A 602 27.48 -13.10 49.18
N GLU A 603 27.52 -14.17 49.96
CA GLU A 603 28.21 -15.40 49.58
C GLU A 603 27.34 -16.25 48.62
N PRO A 604 27.93 -16.91 47.62
CA PRO A 604 27.17 -17.62 46.58
C PRO A 604 26.38 -18.83 47.09
N ASP A 605 26.75 -19.38 48.25
CA ASP A 605 26.14 -20.55 48.88
C ASP A 605 25.08 -20.20 49.94
N THR A 606 24.72 -18.91 50.07
CA THR A 606 23.71 -18.46 51.02
C THR A 606 22.30 -19.01 50.74
N THR A 607 21.53 -19.17 51.81
CA THR A 607 20.10 -19.50 51.78
C THR A 607 19.20 -18.30 52.10
N LEU A 608 19.79 -17.15 52.41
CA LEU A 608 19.06 -15.93 52.78
C LEU A 608 18.46 -15.25 51.55
N GLU A 609 17.33 -14.56 51.72
CA GLU A 609 16.72 -13.76 50.65
C GLU A 609 17.42 -12.41 50.49
N TYR A 610 17.40 -11.81 49.28
CA TYR A 610 18.08 -10.53 49.05
C TYR A 610 17.55 -9.39 49.93
N ASP A 611 16.28 -9.43 50.34
CA ASP A 611 15.70 -8.48 51.30
C ASP A 611 16.36 -8.55 52.68
N GLU A 612 16.86 -9.72 53.09
CA GLU A 612 17.60 -9.88 54.35
C GLU A 612 18.97 -9.19 54.27
N TYR A 613 19.68 -9.36 53.14
CA TYR A 613 20.93 -8.67 52.89
C TYR A 613 20.76 -7.15 52.77
N PHE A 614 19.69 -6.71 52.13
CA PHE A 614 19.34 -5.29 52.07
C PHE A 614 19.19 -4.71 53.48
N ARG A 615 18.43 -5.39 54.36
CA ARG A 615 18.27 -4.97 55.77
C ARG A 615 19.61 -4.90 56.52
N MET A 616 20.49 -5.88 56.32
CA MET A 616 21.82 -5.87 56.96
C MET A 616 22.68 -4.67 56.52
N ALA A 617 22.66 -4.35 55.22
CA ALA A 617 23.38 -3.19 54.69
C ALA A 617 22.76 -1.86 55.16
N ASP A 618 21.43 -1.78 55.25
CA ASP A 618 20.70 -0.63 55.77
C ASP A 618 20.96 -0.39 57.27
N GLU A 619 20.98 -1.44 58.09
CA GLU A 619 21.34 -1.35 59.51
C GLU A 619 22.77 -0.81 59.68
N ALA A 620 23.73 -1.32 58.91
CA ALA A 620 25.12 -0.84 58.93
C ALA A 620 25.22 0.64 58.48
N MET A 621 24.42 1.04 57.48
CA MET A 621 24.34 2.44 57.03
C MET A 621 23.78 3.34 58.14
N TYR A 622 22.73 2.89 58.82
CA TYR A 622 22.07 3.63 59.89
C TYR A 622 22.99 3.85 61.10
N GLU A 623 23.81 2.86 61.46
CA GLU A 623 24.86 3.00 62.49
C GLU A 623 25.85 4.13 62.13
N MET A 624 26.34 4.14 60.89
CA MET A 624 27.23 5.20 60.38
C MET A 624 26.54 6.57 60.39
N LYS A 625 25.26 6.62 59.97
CA LYS A 625 24.45 7.84 59.96
C LYS A 625 24.32 8.45 61.35
N GLN A 626 24.06 7.63 62.38
CA GLN A 626 23.99 8.10 63.77
C GLN A 626 25.33 8.67 64.27
N GLU A 627 26.46 8.08 63.89
CA GLU A 627 27.77 8.61 64.27
C GLU A 627 28.10 9.94 63.58
N ALA A 628 27.74 10.08 62.31
CA ALA A 628 27.91 11.33 61.56
C ALA A 628 27.12 12.48 62.20
N HIS A 629 25.86 12.23 62.61
CA HIS A 629 25.04 13.21 63.30
C HIS A 629 25.62 13.64 64.67
N LYS A 630 26.23 12.71 65.43
CA LYS A 630 26.86 13.01 66.74
C LYS A 630 28.15 13.85 66.64
N LYS A 631 28.89 13.77 65.51
CA LYS A 631 30.14 14.52 65.32
C LYS A 631 29.92 15.97 64.87
N ASP A 632 28.82 16.24 64.17
CA ASP A 632 28.50 17.58 63.64
C ASP A 632 27.67 18.45 64.60
N ASP A 633 27.10 17.88 65.67
CA ASP A 633 26.40 18.63 66.74
C ASP A 633 27.36 19.11 67.87
N ARG A 634 28.67 19.03 67.64
CA ARG A 634 29.74 19.47 68.58
C ARG A 634 30.49 20.70 68.10
#